data_AF-A0A6L9F271-F1
#
_entry.id   AF-A0A6L9F271-F1
#
_cell.length_a   1.000
_cell.length_b   1.000
_cell.length_c   1.000
_cell.angle_alpha   90.00
_cell.angle_beta   90.00
_cell.angle_gamma   90.00
#
_symmetry.space_group_name_H-M   'P 1'
#
loop_
_entity.id
_entity.type
_entity.pdbx_description
1 polymer ?
#
loop_
_entity_poly.entity_id
_entity_poly.type
_entity_poly.pdbx_seq_one_letter_code
_entity_poly.pdbx_strand_id
1 'polypeptide(L)'
;MFTLEKDSIPTQRQLRRAFFEKRELLIVYEAKDQKLKQKYKSLLDQISQSTTFGRRNITIRYKAASAVNENDLKNNVLLLIGTPASNSMIKRLSVDLPISFSEDQITFNQNTYINNEKLLSILYYPNPENYKLPVSFLIGNDENTVFNFFSTKIKEGSRSLLGQNMDYEIYHHNNRVLMGNFDSQWKIDKTVYFDYTSGNDTIYKSEHFDFITHQNTISQTEISDLASKIEYTTKQITDFTGSRKDLPRFSYHIYKTAEDKGLMINNTNQANFSVQDNSIHTVINKKYKGNYIEKENALLLHHLLDSSKTIALEKGLPVYFTKKWQREGYLYWAARLFESGNSLSLKEVLDNELIQKESPLIGDCMSATVVTFLLKEWGRALFLKKYKAWKPSDVEIRKLEPKWKSYLSQLAIKIKKKTRIKPQLSNLKGFNFAHEGYSIYNGYLSRKATQALEKQKEMGGNAIAIVPYSYLSNNNTPDYFPISNWPGSENDQGIIHSALEAKHLGMTTMLKPQVFVGNSWPGEIEMKSEDDWNIFFDHYYRWIRHYAFLAEIHQIDMLCMGVEFSVATLTHEHKWKEMFRKIKGFYQGLVTYAANWGEEFESVGFWDELDFIGLNSYYPLSKKDNPTDEELKASFEVVKSKIEKVYKKFKKPIVFTEIGFRSMNMPWKNPYEDGDNSFNEEHQERCYRIIFEGLQDVSWCKGILWWKFPSFLEYRGIKNDAFTPNNKKAEATVKEWFLK
;
A
#
# COMPACT_ATOMS: atom_id res chain seq x y z
N MET A 1 16.91 14.34 50.12
CA MET A 1 17.47 13.84 48.85
C MET A 1 16.33 13.32 48.00
N PHE A 2 15.76 14.16 47.15
CA PHE A 2 14.87 13.72 46.09
C PHE A 2 15.77 13.24 44.95
N THR A 3 15.73 11.96 44.63
CA THR A 3 16.25 11.43 43.37
C THR A 3 15.43 12.06 42.25
N LEU A 4 15.99 13.11 41.64
CA LEU A 4 15.59 13.55 40.30
C LEU A 4 15.72 12.32 39.39
N GLU A 5 14.59 11.77 38.97
CA GLU A 5 14.53 10.88 37.82
C GLU A 5 15.29 11.58 36.68
N LYS A 6 16.26 10.89 36.08
CA LYS A 6 16.86 11.33 34.82
C LYS A 6 15.72 11.67 33.88
N ASP A 7 15.53 12.96 33.57
CA ASP A 7 14.64 13.41 32.50
C ASP A 7 14.93 12.56 31.26
N SER A 8 14.01 11.66 30.92
CA SER A 8 14.22 10.71 29.83
C SER A 8 14.36 11.48 28.53
N ILE A 9 15.46 11.25 27.79
CA ILE A 9 15.66 11.80 26.45
C ILE A 9 14.39 11.52 25.63
N PRO A 10 13.78 12.53 24.97
CA PRO A 10 12.48 12.34 24.35
C PRO A 10 12.55 11.35 23.20
N THR A 11 11.48 10.60 23.03
CA THR A 11 11.29 9.69 21.90
C THR A 11 11.06 10.47 20.60
N GLN A 12 11.36 9.84 19.47
CA GLN A 12 11.07 10.39 18.14
C GLN A 12 9.59 10.79 17.96
N ARG A 13 8.66 10.05 18.55
CA ARG A 13 7.23 10.39 18.55
C ARG A 13 6.95 11.69 19.30
N GLN A 14 7.58 11.90 20.46
CA GLN A 14 7.44 13.13 21.24
C GLN A 14 7.99 14.33 20.47
N LEU A 15 9.13 14.19 19.80
CA LEU A 15 9.73 15.26 19.00
C LEU A 15 8.90 15.61 17.75
N ARG A 16 8.42 14.60 17.02
CA ARG A 16 7.47 14.81 15.92
C ARG A 16 6.19 15.50 16.40
N ARG A 17 5.68 15.13 17.58
CA ARG A 17 4.53 15.81 18.19
C ARG A 17 4.85 17.27 18.51
N ALA A 18 5.97 17.55 19.16
CA ALA A 18 6.41 18.91 19.46
C ALA A 18 6.56 19.78 18.20
N PHE A 19 7.10 19.21 17.12
CA PHE A 19 7.15 19.85 15.80
C PHE A 19 5.75 20.32 15.33
N PHE A 20 4.78 19.41 15.34
CA PHE A 20 3.44 19.69 14.83
C PHE A 20 2.59 20.56 15.77
N GLU A 21 2.86 20.52 17.07
CA GLU A 21 2.23 21.43 18.05
C GLU A 21 2.74 22.87 17.86
N LYS A 22 4.04 23.04 17.59
CA LYS A 22 4.64 24.36 17.40
C LYS A 22 4.17 25.05 16.12
N ARG A 23 3.99 24.28 15.03
CA ARG A 23 3.59 24.79 13.69
C ARG A 23 4.49 25.90 13.13
N GLU A 24 5.72 26.01 13.61
CA GLU A 24 6.73 26.94 13.10
C GLU A 24 8.04 26.18 12.87
N LEU A 25 8.71 26.46 11.75
CA LEU A 25 10.02 25.90 11.41
C LEU A 25 10.97 27.05 11.06
N LEU A 26 12.11 27.11 11.76
CA LEU A 26 13.20 28.01 11.43
C LEU A 26 14.24 27.28 10.57
N ILE A 27 14.36 27.68 9.31
CA ILE A 27 15.39 27.18 8.39
C ILE A 27 16.65 28.02 8.56
N VAL A 28 17.75 27.37 8.96
CA VAL A 28 19.06 28.01 9.08
C VAL A 28 19.93 27.57 7.93
N TYR A 29 20.36 28.52 7.10
CA TYR A 29 21.16 28.26 5.90
C TYR A 29 22.43 29.12 5.90
N GLU A 30 23.45 28.71 5.15
CA GLU A 30 24.59 29.58 4.80
C GLU A 30 25.21 29.09 3.49
N ALA A 31 25.84 30.00 2.75
CA ALA A 31 26.62 29.67 1.56
C ALA A 31 27.80 30.64 1.45
N LYS A 32 28.98 30.12 1.07
CA LYS A 32 30.17 30.96 0.84
C LYS A 32 30.02 31.77 -0.44
N ASP A 33 29.47 31.16 -1.49
CA ASP A 33 29.22 31.84 -2.75
C ASP A 33 28.01 32.79 -2.65
N GLN A 34 28.22 34.05 -3.01
CA GLN A 34 27.19 35.08 -2.91
C GLN A 34 26.01 34.84 -3.87
N LYS A 35 26.24 34.24 -5.04
CA LYS A 35 25.14 33.91 -5.97
C LYS A 35 24.27 32.80 -5.38
N LEU A 36 24.87 31.77 -4.80
CA LEU A 36 24.17 30.68 -4.14
C LEU A 36 23.41 31.18 -2.90
N LYS A 37 23.99 32.09 -2.11
CA LYS A 37 23.29 32.74 -0.99
C LYS A 37 22.04 33.49 -1.44
N GLN A 38 22.08 34.15 -2.60
CA GLN A 38 20.90 34.78 -3.21
C GLN A 38 19.88 33.76 -3.73
N LYS A 39 20.33 32.63 -4.30
CA LYS A 39 19.43 31.53 -4.69
C LYS A 39 18.67 30.96 -3.50
N TYR A 40 19.35 30.71 -2.37
CA TYR A 40 18.70 30.32 -1.12
C TYR A 40 17.68 31.36 -0.67
N LYS A 41 18.09 32.64 -0.58
CA LYS A 41 17.20 33.72 -0.15
C LYS A 41 15.94 33.78 -1.01
N SER A 42 16.07 33.77 -2.34
CA SER A 42 14.94 33.81 -3.27
C SER A 42 13.97 32.64 -3.06
N LEU A 43 14.49 31.42 -2.87
CA LEU A 43 13.65 30.24 -2.62
C LEU A 43 12.97 30.31 -1.25
N LEU A 44 13.69 30.76 -0.23
CA LEU A 44 13.20 30.87 1.14
C LEU A 44 12.16 31.99 1.31
N ASP A 45 12.35 33.14 0.64
CA ASP A 45 11.36 34.20 0.53
C ASP A 45 10.05 33.66 -0.04
N GLN A 46 10.12 32.92 -1.15
CA GLN A 46 8.94 32.32 -1.79
C GLN A 46 8.17 31.40 -0.84
N ILE A 47 8.84 30.50 -0.11
CA ILE A 47 8.13 29.54 0.76
C ILE A 47 7.71 30.15 2.11
N SER A 48 8.41 31.18 2.60
CA SER A 48 8.04 31.87 3.85
C SER A 48 6.76 32.70 3.72
N GLN A 49 6.45 33.16 2.51
CA GLN A 49 5.21 33.88 2.19
C GLN A 49 4.01 32.94 2.01
N SER A 50 4.24 31.62 1.93
CA SER A 50 3.16 30.65 1.84
C SER A 50 2.49 30.46 3.19
N THR A 51 1.20 30.76 3.28
CA THR A 51 0.38 30.54 4.48
C THR A 51 0.01 29.07 4.71
N THR A 52 0.38 28.17 3.78
CA THR A 52 -0.08 26.78 3.73
C THR A 52 1.04 25.79 3.39
N PHE A 53 2.23 25.93 3.99
CA PHE A 53 3.30 24.96 3.77
C PHE A 53 2.92 23.59 4.38
N GLY A 54 2.34 22.72 3.54
CA GLY A 54 1.85 21.39 3.90
C GLY A 54 0.49 21.33 4.58
N ARG A 55 -0.01 20.11 4.81
CA ARG A 55 -1.35 19.81 5.33
C ARG A 55 -1.67 20.39 6.73
N ARG A 56 -0.68 20.93 7.45
CA ARG A 56 -0.83 21.44 8.83
C ARG A 56 -0.51 22.93 8.98
N ASN A 57 -0.40 23.68 7.87
CA ASN A 57 -0.15 25.13 7.86
C ASN A 57 1.07 25.52 8.71
N ILE A 58 2.24 24.95 8.37
CA ILE A 58 3.49 25.24 9.07
C ILE A 58 4.01 26.60 8.60
N THR A 59 4.32 27.50 9.54
CA THR A 59 4.94 28.79 9.23
C THR A 59 6.45 28.61 9.04
N ILE A 60 6.97 29.00 7.88
CA ILE A 60 8.40 28.95 7.59
C ILE A 60 9.03 30.31 7.89
N ARG A 61 10.03 30.31 8.77
CA ARG A 61 10.97 31.42 8.97
C ARG A 61 12.35 30.96 8.55
N TYR A 62 13.23 31.90 8.22
CA TYR A 62 14.59 31.54 7.84
C TYR A 62 15.60 32.59 8.28
N LYS A 63 16.85 32.15 8.56
CA LYS A 63 17.98 33.00 8.93
C LYS A 63 19.27 32.47 8.33
N ALA A 64 20.17 33.39 7.97
CA ALA A 64 21.56 33.02 7.71
C ALA A 64 22.22 32.54 9.01
N ALA A 65 23.11 31.54 8.96
CA ALA A 65 23.75 30.99 10.15
C ALA A 65 24.48 32.06 10.99
N SER A 66 25.07 33.05 10.32
CA SER A 66 25.69 34.23 10.93
C SER A 66 24.75 35.15 11.73
N ALA A 67 23.43 35.04 11.54
CA ALA A 67 22.41 35.85 12.21
C ALA A 67 21.60 35.07 13.27
N VAL A 68 21.94 33.80 13.52
CA VAL A 68 21.28 32.96 14.52
C VAL A 68 21.85 33.26 15.91
N ASN A 69 20.98 33.40 16.91
CA ASN A 69 21.37 33.62 18.31
C ASN A 69 20.88 32.50 19.24
N GLU A 70 21.26 32.54 20.53
CA GLU A 70 20.88 31.54 21.54
C GLU A 70 19.36 31.33 21.67
N ASN A 71 18.59 32.41 21.58
CA ASN A 71 17.14 32.34 21.67
C ASN A 71 16.55 31.60 20.46
N ASP A 72 17.11 31.82 19.27
CA ASP A 72 16.70 31.09 18.07
C ASP A 72 16.91 29.59 18.25
N LEU A 73 18.07 29.18 18.79
CA LEU A 73 18.44 27.77 18.98
C LEU A 73 17.56 27.07 20.03
N LYS A 74 17.28 27.73 21.15
CA LYS A 74 16.55 27.10 22.28
C LYS A 74 15.04 27.07 22.08
N ASN A 75 14.50 28.03 21.35
CA ASN A 75 13.07 28.27 21.29
C ASN A 75 12.45 27.99 19.92
N ASN A 76 13.18 27.43 18.95
CA ASN A 76 12.61 27.06 17.65
C ASN A 76 12.79 25.58 17.34
N VAL A 77 11.88 25.07 16.51
CA VAL A 77 12.15 23.87 15.72
C VAL A 77 13.10 24.30 14.60
N LEU A 78 14.17 23.54 14.39
CA LEU A 78 15.24 23.93 13.46
C LEU A 78 15.33 22.97 12.27
N LEU A 79 15.61 23.51 11.09
CA LEU A 79 16.16 22.75 9.95
C LEU A 79 17.47 23.42 9.52
N LEU A 80 18.59 22.76 9.75
CA LEU A 80 19.91 23.24 9.36
C LEU A 80 20.26 22.71 7.96
N ILE A 81 20.59 23.62 7.05
CA ILE A 81 20.91 23.31 5.66
C ILE A 81 22.30 23.85 5.32
N GLY A 82 23.10 23.05 4.61
CA GLY A 82 24.36 23.49 4.02
C GLY A 82 25.50 22.53 4.30
N THR A 83 26.72 23.05 4.34
CA THR A 83 27.92 22.29 4.69
C THR A 83 28.39 22.68 6.09
N PRO A 84 29.07 21.79 6.84
CA PRO A 84 29.70 22.14 8.12
C PRO A 84 30.76 23.24 8.00
N ALA A 85 31.28 23.48 6.79
CA ALA A 85 32.27 24.51 6.51
C ALA A 85 31.66 25.91 6.36
N SER A 86 30.39 26.02 5.95
CA SER A 86 29.70 27.31 5.80
C SER A 86 28.67 27.58 6.89
N ASN A 87 27.95 26.56 7.35
CA ASN A 87 26.94 26.71 8.40
C ASN A 87 27.50 26.19 9.74
N SER A 88 28.01 27.11 10.55
CA SER A 88 28.62 26.81 11.86
C SER A 88 27.67 26.14 12.85
N MET A 89 26.35 26.32 12.69
CA MET A 89 25.35 25.69 13.57
C MET A 89 25.27 24.18 13.40
N ILE A 90 25.65 23.64 12.22
CA ILE A 90 25.67 22.19 11.98
C ILE A 90 26.62 21.52 12.97
N LYS A 91 27.88 21.98 13.05
CA LYS A 91 28.89 21.42 13.96
C LYS A 91 28.48 21.53 15.43
N ARG A 92 27.82 22.63 15.80
CA ARG A 92 27.35 22.87 17.17
C ARG A 92 26.23 21.92 17.59
N LEU A 93 25.26 21.68 16.70
CA LEU A 93 24.05 20.91 17.03
C LEU A 93 24.15 19.42 16.67
N SER A 94 25.18 18.99 15.95
CA SER A 94 25.42 17.59 15.60
C SER A 94 26.35 16.85 16.57
N VAL A 95 26.65 17.41 17.75
CA VAL A 95 27.66 16.86 18.69
C VAL A 95 27.34 15.46 19.20
N ASP A 96 26.05 15.14 19.35
CA ASP A 96 25.58 13.83 19.84
C ASP A 96 25.31 12.83 18.70
N LEU A 97 25.37 13.28 17.44
CA LEU A 97 25.18 12.42 16.28
C LEU A 97 26.45 11.61 15.99
N PRO A 98 26.34 10.35 15.51
CA PRO A 98 27.48 9.54 15.10
C PRO A 98 28.02 10.02 13.74
N ILE A 99 28.33 11.31 13.63
CA ILE A 99 28.76 11.99 12.42
C ILE A 99 30.06 12.78 12.66
N SER A 100 30.93 12.76 11.67
CA SER A 100 32.10 13.64 11.61
C SER A 100 32.32 14.14 10.19
N PHE A 101 33.05 15.24 10.08
CA PHE A 101 33.21 16.01 8.84
C PHE A 101 34.69 16.33 8.60
N SER A 102 35.17 16.09 7.37
CA SER A 102 36.42 16.64 6.83
C SER A 102 36.10 17.60 5.66
N GLU A 103 37.12 18.14 4.98
CA GLU A 103 36.91 19.03 3.83
C GLU A 103 36.17 18.34 2.66
N ASP A 104 36.37 17.05 2.50
CA ASP A 104 35.91 16.23 1.37
C ASP A 104 35.05 15.02 1.80
N GLN A 105 34.94 14.73 3.09
CA GLN A 105 34.31 13.50 3.59
C GLN A 105 33.28 13.77 4.68
N ILE A 106 32.15 13.05 4.60
CA ILE A 106 31.23 12.86 5.72
C ILE A 106 31.44 11.43 6.21
N THR A 107 31.71 11.25 7.50
CA THR A 107 31.67 9.92 8.10
C THR A 107 30.44 9.84 8.96
N PHE A 108 29.52 8.93 8.63
CA PHE A 108 28.31 8.66 9.42
C PHE A 108 28.28 7.19 9.79
N ASN A 109 28.17 6.90 11.10
CA ASN A 109 28.18 5.55 11.65
C ASN A 109 29.34 4.68 11.14
N GLN A 110 30.58 5.19 11.26
CA GLN A 110 31.83 4.53 10.82
C GLN A 110 32.00 4.37 9.30
N ASN A 111 30.99 4.69 8.48
CA ASN A 111 31.09 4.67 7.04
C ASN A 111 31.52 6.05 6.51
N THR A 112 32.56 6.08 5.69
CA THR A 112 33.09 7.30 5.10
C THR A 112 32.57 7.51 3.68
N TYR A 113 32.06 8.71 3.43
CA TYR A 113 31.45 9.13 2.19
C TYR A 113 32.33 10.23 1.57
N ILE A 114 33.17 9.85 0.61
CA ILE A 114 34.24 10.69 0.02
C ILE A 114 33.76 11.55 -1.16
N ASN A 115 32.54 11.32 -1.65
CA ASN A 115 32.03 12.01 -2.84
C ASN A 115 31.16 13.22 -2.45
N ASN A 116 31.42 14.37 -3.09
CA ASN A 116 30.67 15.63 -3.02
C ASN A 116 29.18 15.50 -3.40
N GLU A 117 28.78 14.40 -4.02
CA GLU A 117 27.40 14.11 -4.44
C GLU A 117 26.55 13.43 -3.35
N LYS A 118 27.16 13.10 -2.19
CA LYS A 118 26.46 12.47 -1.07
C LYS A 118 25.87 13.51 -0.13
N LEU A 119 24.63 13.26 0.30
CA LEU A 119 23.87 14.09 1.21
C LEU A 119 23.31 13.24 2.36
N LEU A 120 23.25 13.80 3.55
CA LEU A 120 22.61 13.19 4.71
C LEU A 120 21.43 14.06 5.16
N SER A 121 20.27 13.43 5.27
CA SER A 121 19.06 13.99 5.84
C SER A 121 18.77 13.32 7.17
N ILE A 122 18.51 14.10 8.21
CA ILE A 122 18.07 13.63 9.52
C ILE A 122 16.87 14.48 9.93
N LEU A 123 15.76 13.85 10.31
CA LEU A 123 14.56 14.57 10.74
C LEU A 123 14.20 14.30 12.19
N TYR A 124 13.87 15.38 12.89
CA TYR A 124 13.33 15.39 14.25
C TYR A 124 14.28 14.84 15.32
N TYR A 125 15.59 15.08 15.21
CA TYR A 125 16.57 14.70 16.24
C TYR A 125 16.48 15.60 17.48
N PRO A 126 16.82 15.13 18.71
CA PRO A 126 16.79 15.97 19.89
C PRO A 126 17.79 17.12 19.77
N ASN A 127 17.32 18.35 19.98
CA ASN A 127 18.18 19.53 19.95
C ASN A 127 19.05 19.58 21.22
N PRO A 128 20.41 19.57 21.13
CA PRO A 128 21.27 19.64 22.31
C PRO A 128 21.07 20.92 23.17
N GLU A 129 20.55 21.99 22.57
CA GLU A 129 20.27 23.26 23.28
C GLU A 129 18.89 23.24 23.98
N ASN A 130 17.99 22.35 23.56
CA ASN A 130 16.69 22.11 24.20
C ASN A 130 16.12 20.77 23.71
N TYR A 131 16.38 19.69 24.47
CA TYR A 131 15.99 18.34 24.07
C TYR A 131 14.49 18.17 23.79
N LYS A 132 13.61 19.04 24.33
CA LYS A 132 12.15 18.96 24.08
C LYS A 132 11.73 19.43 22.69
N LEU A 133 12.63 20.10 21.94
CA LEU A 133 12.37 20.56 20.58
C LEU A 133 13.27 19.82 19.57
N PRO A 134 12.75 19.51 18.37
CA PRO A 134 13.55 18.87 17.35
C PRO A 134 14.47 19.83 16.59
N VAL A 135 15.64 19.32 16.22
CA VAL A 135 16.50 19.82 15.14
C VAL A 135 16.55 18.78 14.01
N SER A 136 16.48 19.26 12.77
CA SER A 136 16.63 18.48 11.55
C SER A 136 17.84 18.97 10.76
N PHE A 137 18.44 18.10 9.97
CA PHE A 137 19.67 18.37 9.22
C PHE A 137 19.48 17.96 7.76
N LEU A 138 19.90 18.82 6.83
CA LEU A 138 20.13 18.49 5.43
C LEU A 138 21.54 18.95 5.06
N ILE A 139 22.46 18.00 5.05
CA ILE A 139 23.89 18.30 5.07
C ILE A 139 24.64 17.54 3.98
N GLY A 140 25.66 18.17 3.43
CA GLY A 140 26.53 17.64 2.39
C GLY A 140 27.91 18.27 2.43
N ASN A 141 28.79 17.86 1.52
CA ASN A 141 30.11 18.45 1.36
C ASN A 141 30.18 19.52 0.27
N ASP A 142 29.23 19.54 -0.67
CA ASP A 142 29.13 20.59 -1.69
C ASP A 142 27.86 21.43 -1.52
N GLU A 143 28.03 22.75 -1.50
CA GLU A 143 26.93 23.69 -1.25
C GLU A 143 25.87 23.67 -2.38
N ASN A 144 26.29 23.44 -3.63
CA ASN A 144 25.38 23.40 -4.78
C ASN A 144 24.56 22.11 -4.77
N THR A 145 25.17 20.97 -4.47
CA THR A 145 24.49 19.67 -4.31
C THR A 145 23.41 19.78 -3.25
N VAL A 146 23.73 20.34 -2.08
CA VAL A 146 22.75 20.55 -1.00
C VAL A 146 21.61 21.47 -1.44
N PHE A 147 21.92 22.61 -2.08
CA PHE A 147 20.90 23.55 -2.56
C PHE A 147 19.99 22.92 -3.63
N ASN A 148 20.56 22.20 -4.60
CA ASN A 148 19.82 21.59 -5.69
C ASN A 148 18.86 20.51 -5.17
N PHE A 149 19.32 19.69 -4.21
CA PHE A 149 18.47 18.71 -3.55
C PHE A 149 17.35 19.40 -2.75
N PHE A 150 17.68 20.39 -1.93
CA PHE A 150 16.69 21.17 -1.17
C PHE A 150 15.64 21.81 -2.09
N SER A 151 16.08 22.46 -3.17
CA SER A 151 15.20 23.07 -4.16
C SER A 151 14.27 22.05 -4.82
N THR A 152 14.80 20.86 -5.14
CA THR A 152 14.01 19.75 -5.68
C THR A 152 12.94 19.30 -4.68
N LYS A 153 13.30 19.08 -3.42
CA LYS A 153 12.36 18.69 -2.35
C LYS A 153 11.27 19.74 -2.11
N ILE A 154 11.61 21.03 -2.17
CA ILE A 154 10.62 22.11 -2.07
C ILE A 154 9.64 22.09 -3.26
N LYS A 155 10.13 21.88 -4.49
CA LYS A 155 9.28 21.79 -5.69
C LYS A 155 8.35 20.58 -5.66
N GLU A 156 8.80 19.46 -5.11
CA GLU A 156 7.99 18.25 -4.88
C GLU A 156 6.94 18.43 -3.76
N GLY A 157 7.06 19.51 -2.98
CA GLY A 157 6.13 19.87 -1.91
C GLY A 157 6.64 19.50 -0.52
N SER A 158 6.02 20.09 0.50
CA SER A 158 6.47 20.00 1.90
C SER A 158 6.57 18.59 2.47
N ARG A 159 5.76 17.64 1.99
CA ARG A 159 5.87 16.22 2.37
C ARG A 159 7.19 15.60 1.90
N SER A 160 7.75 16.05 0.77
CA SER A 160 9.04 15.53 0.29
C SER A 160 10.22 15.98 1.16
N LEU A 161 10.14 17.18 1.74
CA LEU A 161 11.18 17.71 2.64
C LEU A 161 11.06 17.19 4.09
N LEU A 162 9.84 17.17 4.64
CA LEU A 162 9.59 16.90 6.06
C LEU A 162 8.99 15.51 6.33
N GLY A 163 8.74 14.74 5.28
CA GLY A 163 8.13 13.41 5.32
C GLY A 163 9.05 12.36 4.72
N GLN A 164 10.17 12.10 5.39
CA GLN A 164 11.09 11.02 5.03
C GLN A 164 10.60 9.66 5.61
N ASN A 165 11.09 8.54 5.06
CA ASN A 165 10.59 7.20 5.41
C ASN A 165 11.13 6.69 6.76
N MET A 166 12.33 7.12 7.16
CA MET A 166 13.01 6.70 8.39
C MET A 166 13.50 7.90 9.20
N ASP A 167 14.40 7.76 10.17
CA ASP A 167 14.90 8.89 10.97
C ASP A 167 16.15 9.55 10.38
N TYR A 168 16.90 8.80 9.58
CA TYR A 168 17.97 9.34 8.75
C TYR A 168 18.02 8.64 7.39
N GLU A 169 18.46 9.38 6.37
CA GLU A 169 18.59 8.92 4.99
C GLU A 169 19.85 9.53 4.36
N ILE A 170 20.66 8.70 3.70
CA ILE A 170 21.78 9.13 2.87
C ILE A 170 21.40 8.99 1.41
N TYR A 171 21.68 10.04 0.67
CA TYR A 171 21.39 10.16 -0.75
C TYR A 171 22.70 10.21 -1.55
N HIS A 172 22.63 9.66 -2.75
CA HIS A 172 23.56 9.93 -3.83
C HIS A 172 22.75 10.64 -4.93
N HIS A 173 23.02 11.92 -5.16
CA HIS A 173 22.11 12.80 -5.90
C HIS A 173 20.69 12.77 -5.30
N ASN A 174 19.68 12.35 -6.08
CA ASN A 174 18.29 12.22 -5.63
C ASN A 174 17.92 10.80 -5.19
N ASN A 175 18.84 9.83 -5.30
CA ASN A 175 18.59 8.44 -4.99
C ASN A 175 18.98 8.10 -3.55
N ARG A 176 18.10 7.45 -2.80
CA ARG A 176 18.42 6.97 -1.46
C ARG A 176 19.30 5.73 -1.54
N VAL A 177 20.44 5.79 -0.88
CA VAL A 177 21.43 4.71 -0.87
C VAL A 177 21.62 4.10 0.52
N LEU A 178 21.18 4.77 1.58
CA LEU A 178 21.18 4.19 2.93
C LEU A 178 20.11 4.89 3.77
N MET A 179 19.48 4.17 4.68
CA MET A 179 18.48 4.72 5.60
C MET A 179 18.33 3.87 6.86
N GLY A 180 17.86 4.47 7.94
CA GLY A 180 17.56 3.75 9.16
C GLY A 180 16.94 4.61 10.25
N ASN A 181 16.60 3.97 11.35
CA ASN A 181 16.03 4.62 12.53
C ASN A 181 17.06 4.76 13.65
N PHE A 182 16.74 5.64 14.60
CA PHE A 182 17.42 5.64 15.88
C PHE A 182 16.66 4.79 16.91
N ASP A 183 17.39 4.18 17.83
CA ASP A 183 16.82 3.48 18.98
C ASP A 183 16.36 4.45 20.08
N SER A 184 15.83 3.93 21.19
CA SER A 184 15.39 4.74 22.33
C SER A 184 16.50 5.58 23.00
N GLN A 185 17.77 5.27 22.73
CA GLN A 185 18.94 6.02 23.21
C GLN A 185 19.52 6.93 22.13
N TRP A 186 18.82 7.13 21.01
CA TRP A 186 19.26 7.92 19.86
C TRP A 186 20.56 7.41 19.20
N LYS A 187 20.84 6.11 19.34
CA LYS A 187 21.89 5.40 18.59
C LYS A 187 21.29 4.73 17.37
N ILE A 188 22.13 4.31 16.43
CA ILE A 188 21.69 3.61 15.23
C ILE A 188 20.95 2.31 15.61
N ASP A 189 19.69 2.20 15.20
CA ASP A 189 18.91 0.98 15.36
C ASP A 189 19.35 -0.05 14.31
N LYS A 190 20.13 -1.04 14.76
CA LYS A 190 20.61 -2.13 13.90
C LYS A 190 19.49 -3.02 13.35
N THR A 191 18.28 -2.96 13.93
CA THR A 191 17.12 -3.74 13.47
C THR A 191 16.34 -3.05 12.35
N VAL A 192 16.53 -1.74 12.17
CA VAL A 192 15.92 -0.93 11.10
C VAL A 192 17.01 -0.12 10.42
N TYR A 193 17.84 -0.83 9.65
CA TYR A 193 18.97 -0.29 8.90
C TYR A 193 19.02 -0.93 7.51
N PHE A 194 19.10 -0.10 6.47
CA PHE A 194 19.13 -0.54 5.08
C PHE A 194 20.28 0.15 4.35
N ASP A 195 21.16 -0.66 3.75
CA ASP A 195 22.33 -0.20 3.03
C ASP A 195 22.28 -0.69 1.58
N TYR A 196 22.17 0.27 0.67
CA TYR A 196 22.15 0.11 -0.77
C TYR A 196 23.35 0.83 -1.39
N THR A 197 24.45 1.02 -0.67
CA THR A 197 25.62 1.75 -1.19
C THR A 197 26.48 0.92 -2.15
N SER A 198 26.27 -0.40 -2.21
CA SER A 198 27.03 -1.34 -3.04
C SER A 198 26.13 -2.26 -3.88
N GLY A 199 26.70 -2.87 -4.94
CA GLY A 199 26.01 -3.83 -5.81
C GLY A 199 25.00 -3.17 -6.74
N ASN A 200 25.27 -1.93 -7.17
CA ASN A 200 24.42 -1.12 -8.05
C ASN A 200 25.11 -0.88 -9.39
N ASP A 201 25.50 -1.97 -10.06
CA ASP A 201 26.42 -1.91 -11.19
C ASP A 201 25.68 -2.06 -12.52
N THR A 202 26.16 -1.34 -13.54
CA THR A 202 25.79 -1.64 -14.93
C THR A 202 26.49 -2.92 -15.34
N ILE A 203 25.75 -4.02 -15.43
CA ILE A 203 26.30 -5.35 -15.72
C ILE A 203 26.15 -5.76 -17.19
N TYR A 204 25.27 -5.11 -17.94
CA TYR A 204 25.06 -5.41 -19.36
C TYR A 204 24.65 -4.16 -20.14
N LYS A 205 25.07 -4.07 -21.40
CA LYS A 205 24.67 -2.99 -22.33
C LYS A 205 24.17 -3.62 -23.61
N SER A 206 22.94 -3.28 -24.01
CA SER A 206 22.38 -3.64 -25.31
C SER A 206 22.43 -2.44 -26.26
N GLU A 207 21.73 -2.48 -27.40
CA GLU A 207 21.66 -1.38 -28.36
C GLU A 207 21.06 -0.11 -27.75
N HIS A 208 19.93 -0.23 -27.05
CA HIS A 208 19.18 0.90 -26.51
C HIS A 208 19.28 1.05 -24.98
N PHE A 209 19.70 0.01 -24.25
CA PHE A 209 19.61 -0.03 -22.79
C PHE A 209 20.96 -0.24 -22.08
N ASP A 210 21.12 0.43 -20.94
CA ASP A 210 22.11 0.17 -19.91
C ASP A 210 21.43 -0.57 -18.74
N PHE A 211 21.74 -1.85 -18.56
CA PHE A 211 21.12 -2.68 -17.55
C PHE A 211 21.87 -2.61 -16.22
N ILE A 212 21.18 -2.16 -15.19
CA ILE A 212 21.69 -1.92 -13.85
C ILE A 212 21.04 -2.91 -12.90
N THR A 213 21.86 -3.72 -12.24
CA THR A 213 21.40 -4.59 -11.15
C THR A 213 21.51 -3.84 -9.84
N HIS A 214 20.53 -4.00 -8.96
CA HIS A 214 20.62 -3.56 -7.57
C HIS A 214 20.76 -4.78 -6.66
N GLN A 215 21.70 -4.73 -5.72
CA GLN A 215 22.02 -5.80 -4.78
C GLN A 215 22.35 -7.15 -5.46
N ASN A 216 23.01 -7.13 -6.63
CA ASN A 216 23.43 -8.34 -7.37
C ASN A 216 22.28 -9.34 -7.61
N THR A 217 21.08 -8.83 -7.94
CA THR A 217 19.83 -9.61 -8.00
C THR A 217 19.79 -10.67 -9.11
N ILE A 218 20.49 -10.44 -10.23
CA ILE A 218 20.37 -11.23 -11.46
C ILE A 218 21.75 -11.59 -12.01
N SER A 219 21.88 -12.78 -12.59
CA SER A 219 23.13 -13.25 -13.20
C SER A 219 23.36 -12.66 -14.61
N GLN A 220 24.62 -12.73 -15.07
CA GLN A 220 25.00 -12.26 -16.42
C GLN A 220 24.25 -12.99 -17.55
N THR A 221 23.98 -14.28 -17.40
CA THR A 221 23.26 -15.07 -18.41
C THR A 221 21.78 -14.68 -18.47
N GLU A 222 21.14 -14.57 -17.32
CA GLU A 222 19.72 -14.17 -17.24
C GLU A 222 19.50 -12.76 -17.79
N ILE A 223 20.44 -11.84 -17.58
CA ILE A 223 20.29 -10.48 -18.09
C ILE A 223 20.49 -10.39 -19.60
N SER A 224 21.37 -11.20 -20.19
CA SER A 224 21.52 -11.27 -21.65
C SER A 224 20.23 -11.75 -22.33
N ASP A 225 19.56 -12.75 -21.75
CA ASP A 225 18.27 -13.25 -22.25
C ASP A 225 17.16 -12.21 -22.12
N LEU A 226 17.13 -11.47 -21.01
CA LEU A 226 16.18 -10.38 -20.78
C LEU A 226 16.41 -9.25 -21.79
N ALA A 227 17.66 -8.81 -21.94
CA ALA A 227 18.04 -7.75 -22.86
C ALA A 227 17.67 -8.10 -24.30
N SER A 228 17.95 -9.33 -24.73
CA SER A 228 17.58 -9.81 -26.08
C SER A 228 16.06 -9.76 -26.33
N LYS A 229 15.24 -10.08 -25.32
CA LYS A 229 13.77 -9.99 -25.41
C LYS A 229 13.29 -8.54 -25.47
N ILE A 230 13.87 -7.66 -24.66
CA ILE A 230 13.54 -6.23 -24.65
C ILE A 230 13.90 -5.60 -25.99
N GLU A 231 15.09 -5.90 -26.55
CA GLU A 231 15.49 -5.39 -27.86
C GLU A 231 14.62 -5.94 -28.99
N TYR A 232 14.21 -7.21 -28.92
CA TYR A 232 13.25 -7.76 -29.86
C TYR A 232 11.92 -7.00 -29.83
N THR A 233 11.36 -6.74 -28.64
CA THR A 233 10.12 -5.96 -28.50
C THR A 233 10.32 -4.50 -28.93
N THR A 234 11.46 -3.90 -28.62
CA THR A 234 11.85 -2.55 -29.07
C THR A 234 11.81 -2.47 -30.58
N LYS A 235 12.41 -3.44 -31.28
CA LYS A 235 12.32 -3.54 -32.74
C LYS A 235 10.88 -3.66 -33.22
N GLN A 236 10.05 -4.50 -32.59
CA GLN A 236 8.64 -4.61 -32.96
C GLN A 236 7.89 -3.27 -32.80
N ILE A 237 8.17 -2.51 -31.74
CA ILE A 237 7.56 -1.20 -31.50
C ILE A 237 8.05 -0.17 -32.53
N THR A 238 9.35 -0.12 -32.82
CA THR A 238 9.91 0.80 -33.83
C THR A 238 9.36 0.48 -35.22
N ASP A 239 9.35 -0.79 -35.62
CA ASP A 239 8.77 -1.24 -36.89
C ASP A 239 7.26 -0.93 -36.94
N PHE A 240 6.54 -1.13 -35.82
CA PHE A 240 5.12 -0.80 -35.73
C PHE A 240 4.87 0.70 -35.82
N THR A 241 5.62 1.56 -35.16
CA THR A 241 5.39 3.01 -35.22
C THR A 241 5.84 3.62 -36.54
N GLY A 242 6.86 3.04 -37.18
CA GLY A 242 7.50 3.63 -38.36
C GLY A 242 8.13 4.99 -38.09
N SER A 243 8.34 5.33 -36.81
CA SER A 243 8.92 6.60 -36.38
C SER A 243 10.40 6.65 -36.75
N ARG A 244 10.86 7.83 -37.17
CA ARG A 244 12.28 8.13 -37.45
C ARG A 244 12.92 8.97 -36.36
N LYS A 245 12.24 9.12 -35.21
CA LYS A 245 12.80 9.83 -34.05
C LYS A 245 13.92 8.98 -33.45
N ASP A 246 15.02 9.63 -33.11
CA ASP A 246 16.12 8.97 -32.42
C ASP A 246 15.70 8.65 -30.98
N LEU A 247 16.03 7.43 -30.54
CA LEU A 247 15.79 7.01 -29.16
C LEU A 247 16.98 7.40 -28.28
N PRO A 248 16.74 7.93 -27.06
CA PRO A 248 17.80 8.10 -26.10
C PRO A 248 18.28 6.73 -25.59
N ARG A 249 19.44 6.72 -24.91
CA ARG A 249 19.83 5.58 -24.08
C ARG A 249 18.92 5.51 -22.85
N PHE A 250 18.47 4.31 -22.52
CA PHE A 250 17.61 4.05 -21.37
C PHE A 250 18.37 3.31 -20.26
N SER A 251 18.15 3.67 -19.00
CA SER A 251 18.65 2.87 -17.87
C SER A 251 17.59 1.87 -17.41
N TYR A 252 17.95 0.59 -17.34
CA TYR A 252 17.05 -0.49 -16.93
C TYR A 252 17.47 -1.07 -15.59
N HIS A 253 16.83 -0.60 -14.52
CA HIS A 253 17.12 -0.94 -13.13
C HIS A 253 16.34 -2.16 -12.67
N ILE A 254 17.05 -3.16 -12.13
CA ILE A 254 16.48 -4.42 -11.65
C ILE A 254 16.66 -4.54 -10.14
N TYR A 255 15.56 -4.68 -9.42
CA TYR A 255 15.51 -4.78 -7.96
C TYR A 255 15.11 -6.18 -7.50
N LYS A 256 15.64 -6.57 -6.34
CA LYS A 256 15.36 -7.87 -5.69
C LYS A 256 13.91 -8.00 -5.25
N THR A 257 13.42 -6.98 -4.57
CA THR A 257 12.07 -6.94 -4.01
C THR A 257 11.42 -5.58 -4.24
N ALA A 258 10.10 -5.55 -4.19
CA ALA A 258 9.34 -4.31 -4.23
C ALA A 258 9.53 -3.45 -2.96
N GLU A 259 9.88 -4.06 -1.82
CA GLU A 259 10.31 -3.34 -0.61
C GLU A 259 11.62 -2.59 -0.87
N ASP A 260 12.64 -3.26 -1.41
CA ASP A 260 13.94 -2.63 -1.72
C ASP A 260 13.79 -1.49 -2.72
N LYS A 261 13.03 -1.73 -3.80
CA LYS A 261 12.68 -0.70 -4.77
C LYS A 261 11.95 0.48 -4.11
N GLY A 262 10.96 0.19 -3.27
CA GLY A 262 10.23 1.21 -2.51
C GLY A 262 11.13 2.03 -1.59
N LEU A 263 12.06 1.38 -0.89
CA LEU A 263 13.03 2.05 0.00
C LEU A 263 14.03 2.89 -0.79
N MET A 264 14.48 2.45 -1.96
CA MET A 264 15.42 3.23 -2.78
C MET A 264 14.73 4.42 -3.48
N ILE A 265 13.61 4.20 -4.18
CA ILE A 265 13.03 5.19 -5.11
C ILE A 265 11.58 5.63 -4.79
N ASN A 266 11.02 5.19 -3.67
CA ASN A 266 9.66 5.53 -3.21
C ASN A 266 8.56 5.09 -4.19
N ASN A 267 8.77 3.94 -4.84
CA ASN A 267 7.80 3.32 -5.73
C ASN A 267 7.83 1.80 -5.55
N THR A 268 6.70 1.21 -5.17
CA THR A 268 6.61 -0.23 -4.87
C THR A 268 6.02 -1.05 -6.01
N ASN A 269 5.54 -0.42 -7.08
CA ASN A 269 4.97 -1.13 -8.24
C ASN A 269 5.97 -2.15 -8.78
N GLN A 270 5.48 -3.30 -9.28
CA GLN A 270 6.36 -4.30 -9.91
C GLN A 270 7.27 -3.66 -10.96
N ALA A 271 6.72 -2.78 -11.81
CA ALA A 271 7.48 -1.99 -12.77
C ALA A 271 6.96 -0.55 -12.86
N ASN A 272 7.85 0.41 -13.04
CA ASN A 272 7.54 1.80 -13.40
C ASN A 272 8.64 2.35 -14.32
N PHE A 273 8.39 3.51 -14.93
CA PHE A 273 9.39 4.23 -15.70
C PHE A 273 9.37 5.72 -15.32
N SER A 274 10.42 6.44 -15.68
CA SER A 274 10.52 7.90 -15.56
C SER A 274 10.98 8.49 -16.89
N VAL A 275 10.23 9.48 -17.37
CA VAL A 275 10.56 10.22 -18.59
C VAL A 275 11.70 11.22 -18.34
N GLN A 276 11.83 11.71 -17.11
CA GLN A 276 12.77 12.78 -16.78
C GLN A 276 14.24 12.36 -16.97
N ASP A 277 14.54 11.10 -16.67
CA ASP A 277 15.88 10.52 -16.72
C ASP A 277 15.96 9.26 -17.60
N ASN A 278 14.90 8.96 -18.35
CA ASN A 278 14.81 7.81 -19.26
C ASN A 278 15.09 6.46 -18.57
N SER A 279 14.61 6.32 -17.33
CA SER A 279 14.83 5.12 -16.52
C SER A 279 13.60 4.20 -16.47
N ILE A 280 13.86 2.90 -16.39
CA ILE A 280 12.90 1.84 -16.13
C ILE A 280 13.31 1.14 -14.85
N HIS A 281 12.36 0.87 -13.96
CA HIS A 281 12.61 0.21 -12.68
C HIS A 281 11.70 -1.01 -12.54
N THR A 282 12.28 -2.20 -12.49
CA THR A 282 11.53 -3.47 -12.45
C THR A 282 11.96 -4.36 -11.30
N VAL A 283 11.01 -5.12 -10.76
CA VAL A 283 11.26 -6.18 -9.78
C VAL A 283 11.18 -7.52 -10.48
N ILE A 284 12.28 -8.28 -10.46
CA ILE A 284 12.35 -9.62 -11.04
C ILE A 284 12.66 -10.61 -9.92
N ASN A 285 11.67 -11.42 -9.56
CA ASN A 285 11.82 -12.48 -8.57
C ASN A 285 10.78 -13.59 -8.77
N LYS A 286 10.82 -14.62 -7.90
CA LYS A 286 9.91 -15.76 -7.97
C LYS A 286 8.42 -15.40 -7.82
N LYS A 287 8.08 -14.35 -7.05
CA LYS A 287 6.68 -13.93 -6.82
C LYS A 287 6.02 -13.41 -8.10
N TYR A 288 6.77 -12.64 -8.88
CA TYR A 288 6.32 -12.13 -10.18
C TYR A 288 6.65 -13.06 -11.34
N LYS A 289 7.09 -14.29 -11.09
CA LYS A 289 7.38 -15.25 -12.17
C LYS A 289 6.14 -15.43 -13.05
N GLY A 290 6.32 -15.19 -14.34
CA GLY A 290 5.26 -15.25 -15.34
C GLY A 290 4.30 -14.05 -15.32
N ASN A 291 4.50 -13.04 -14.47
CA ASN A 291 3.71 -11.81 -14.44
C ASN A 291 4.44 -10.70 -15.20
N TYR A 292 3.93 -10.31 -16.37
CA TYR A 292 4.57 -9.31 -17.23
C TYR A 292 3.79 -7.99 -17.20
N ILE A 293 4.54 -6.87 -17.07
CA ILE A 293 4.00 -5.50 -17.09
C ILE A 293 4.74 -4.64 -18.13
N GLU A 294 6.05 -4.87 -18.31
CA GLU A 294 6.89 -4.32 -19.40
C GLU A 294 6.73 -2.81 -19.61
N LYS A 295 6.97 -2.03 -18.55
CA LYS A 295 6.81 -0.56 -18.59
C LYS A 295 7.82 0.13 -19.52
N GLU A 296 8.88 -0.55 -19.92
CA GLU A 296 9.77 -0.14 -21.01
C GLU A 296 9.01 0.16 -22.31
N ASN A 297 7.97 -0.62 -22.64
CA ASN A 297 7.15 -0.39 -23.85
C ASN A 297 6.48 0.99 -23.82
N ALA A 298 6.07 1.46 -22.63
CA ALA A 298 5.42 2.75 -22.47
C ALA A 298 6.40 3.91 -22.63
N LEU A 299 7.61 3.78 -22.07
CA LEU A 299 8.66 4.79 -22.23
C LEU A 299 9.15 4.88 -23.69
N LEU A 300 9.33 3.74 -24.36
CA LEU A 300 9.67 3.70 -25.79
C LEU A 300 8.61 4.42 -26.64
N LEU A 301 7.33 4.10 -26.44
CA LEU A 301 6.24 4.74 -27.17
C LEU A 301 6.11 6.24 -26.88
N HIS A 302 6.45 6.68 -25.67
CA HIS A 302 6.49 8.10 -25.31
C HIS A 302 7.51 8.88 -26.15
N HIS A 303 8.66 8.29 -26.48
CA HIS A 303 9.66 8.91 -27.34
C HIS A 303 9.31 8.81 -28.82
N LEU A 304 8.72 7.69 -29.25
CA LEU A 304 8.44 7.43 -30.66
C LEU A 304 7.18 8.13 -31.19
N LEU A 305 6.17 8.30 -30.34
CA LEU A 305 4.87 8.89 -30.67
C LEU A 305 4.61 10.14 -29.84
N ASP A 306 3.79 11.05 -30.38
CA ASP A 306 3.28 12.16 -29.59
C ASP A 306 2.11 11.68 -28.71
N SER A 307 1.90 12.35 -27.57
CA SER A 307 0.77 12.06 -26.69
C SER A 307 -0.59 12.08 -27.40
N SER A 308 -1.46 11.16 -27.02
CA SER A 308 -2.82 11.04 -27.55
C SER A 308 -3.81 11.91 -26.77
N LYS A 309 -4.77 12.49 -27.48
CA LYS A 309 -5.96 13.10 -26.83
C LYS A 309 -6.87 12.07 -26.16
N THR A 310 -6.71 10.78 -26.46
CA THR A 310 -7.47 9.67 -25.88
C THR A 310 -6.56 8.82 -25.00
N ILE A 311 -6.70 8.95 -23.68
CA ILE A 311 -5.79 8.34 -22.68
C ILE A 311 -5.77 6.81 -22.78
N ALA A 312 -6.88 6.18 -23.15
CA ALA A 312 -6.93 4.73 -23.36
C ALA A 312 -5.95 4.25 -24.45
N LEU A 313 -5.62 5.07 -25.45
CA LEU A 313 -4.62 4.69 -26.46
C LEU A 313 -3.21 4.73 -25.89
N GLU A 314 -2.91 5.68 -25.00
CA GLU A 314 -1.61 5.78 -24.31
C GLU A 314 -1.42 4.64 -23.31
N LYS A 315 -2.47 4.29 -22.54
CA LYS A 315 -2.45 3.15 -21.61
C LYS A 315 -2.40 1.81 -22.34
N GLY A 316 -3.17 1.68 -23.41
CA GLY A 316 -3.41 0.40 -24.08
C GLY A 316 -2.30 -0.05 -25.02
N LEU A 317 -1.66 0.88 -25.74
CA LEU A 317 -0.67 0.51 -26.75
C LEU A 317 0.60 -0.15 -26.18
N PRO A 318 1.14 0.27 -25.01
CA PRO A 318 2.22 -0.47 -24.36
C PRO A 318 1.83 -1.91 -24.00
N VAL A 319 0.63 -2.09 -23.45
CA VAL A 319 0.11 -3.40 -23.03
C VAL A 319 -0.19 -4.31 -24.23
N TYR A 320 -0.55 -3.73 -25.38
CA TYR A 320 -0.73 -4.47 -26.63
C TYR A 320 0.52 -5.29 -27.03
N PHE A 321 1.73 -4.77 -26.75
CA PHE A 321 2.99 -5.47 -26.98
C PHE A 321 3.33 -6.51 -25.89
N THR A 322 2.70 -6.42 -24.72
CA THR A 322 2.90 -7.33 -23.58
C THR A 322 1.96 -8.53 -23.66
N LYS A 323 2.30 -9.52 -24.49
CA LYS A 323 1.43 -10.68 -24.79
C LYS A 323 0.98 -11.47 -23.55
N LYS A 324 1.83 -11.57 -22.54
CA LYS A 324 1.54 -12.26 -21.26
C LYS A 324 1.25 -11.28 -20.11
N TRP A 325 0.66 -10.14 -20.44
CA TRP A 325 0.28 -9.12 -19.45
C TRP A 325 -0.55 -9.73 -18.33
N GLN A 326 -0.14 -9.48 -17.08
CA GLN A 326 -0.75 -10.06 -15.88
C GLN A 326 -0.95 -11.58 -15.98
N ARG A 327 0.12 -12.31 -16.33
CA ARG A 327 0.17 -13.77 -16.52
C ARG A 327 -0.47 -14.25 -17.81
N GLU A 328 -1.79 -14.24 -17.86
CA GLU A 328 -2.54 -14.92 -18.91
C GLU A 328 -2.68 -14.10 -20.21
N GLY A 329 -2.36 -12.80 -20.15
CA GLY A 329 -2.48 -11.88 -21.27
C GLY A 329 -3.80 -11.09 -21.24
N TYR A 330 -3.74 -9.84 -21.67
CA TYR A 330 -4.89 -8.92 -21.63
C TYR A 330 -6.10 -9.42 -22.43
N LEU A 331 -5.91 -10.15 -23.54
CA LEU A 331 -7.02 -10.74 -24.31
C LEU A 331 -7.73 -11.87 -23.56
N TYR A 332 -6.98 -12.70 -22.82
CA TYR A 332 -7.59 -13.71 -21.95
C TYR A 332 -8.45 -13.02 -20.89
N TRP A 333 -7.89 -12.02 -20.22
CA TRP A 333 -8.61 -11.29 -19.18
C TRP A 333 -9.81 -10.53 -19.70
N ALA A 334 -9.72 -9.87 -20.86
CA ALA A 334 -10.84 -9.20 -21.49
C ALA A 334 -11.99 -10.17 -21.82
N ALA A 335 -11.68 -11.39 -22.28
CA ALA A 335 -12.68 -12.45 -22.47
C ALA A 335 -13.36 -12.83 -21.14
N ARG A 336 -12.60 -13.03 -20.07
CA ARG A 336 -13.16 -13.36 -18.74
C ARG A 336 -14.03 -12.23 -18.18
N LEU A 337 -13.59 -10.98 -18.34
CA LEU A 337 -14.34 -9.80 -17.91
C LEU A 337 -15.64 -9.65 -18.72
N PHE A 338 -15.61 -9.86 -20.03
CA PHE A 338 -16.82 -9.78 -20.87
C PHE A 338 -17.84 -10.87 -20.51
N GLU A 339 -17.43 -12.14 -20.43
CA GLU A 339 -18.34 -13.25 -20.12
C GLU A 339 -19.03 -13.13 -18.76
N SER A 340 -18.40 -12.43 -17.82
CA SER A 340 -18.92 -12.21 -16.47
C SER A 340 -19.68 -10.89 -16.29
N GLY A 341 -19.85 -10.09 -17.36
CA GLY A 341 -20.50 -8.78 -17.28
C GLY A 341 -19.66 -7.71 -16.58
N ASN A 342 -18.33 -7.86 -16.55
CA ASN A 342 -17.36 -6.97 -15.91
C ASN A 342 -16.54 -6.11 -16.88
N SER A 343 -16.67 -6.34 -18.19
CA SER A 343 -16.03 -5.51 -19.21
C SER A 343 -16.63 -4.10 -19.24
N LEU A 344 -15.81 -3.13 -19.61
CA LEU A 344 -16.26 -1.76 -19.88
C LEU A 344 -16.90 -1.64 -21.27
N SER A 345 -17.92 -0.80 -21.40
CA SER A 345 -18.42 -0.32 -22.69
C SER A 345 -17.35 0.51 -23.42
N LEU A 346 -17.50 0.69 -24.72
CA LEU A 346 -16.53 1.50 -25.48
C LEU A 346 -16.57 2.96 -25.01
N LYS A 347 -17.77 3.45 -24.65
CA LYS A 347 -17.95 4.79 -24.06
C LYS A 347 -17.12 4.95 -22.79
N GLU A 348 -17.18 3.99 -21.86
CA GLU A 348 -16.46 4.07 -20.60
C GLU A 348 -14.93 4.01 -20.80
N VAL A 349 -14.43 3.12 -21.66
CA VAL A 349 -12.98 3.02 -21.89
C VAL A 349 -12.42 4.31 -22.52
N LEU A 350 -13.18 4.93 -23.43
CA LEU A 350 -12.75 6.12 -24.18
C LEU A 350 -13.02 7.44 -23.44
N ASP A 351 -13.67 7.39 -22.27
CA ASP A 351 -13.83 8.54 -21.39
C ASP A 351 -12.56 8.74 -20.54
N ASN A 352 -11.85 9.85 -20.79
CA ASN A 352 -10.59 10.15 -20.13
C ASN A 352 -10.71 10.33 -18.62
N GLU A 353 -11.85 10.81 -18.11
CA GLU A 353 -12.04 11.00 -16.67
C GLU A 353 -12.35 9.66 -16.00
N LEU A 354 -13.26 8.88 -16.60
CA LEU A 354 -13.66 7.58 -16.07
C LEU A 354 -12.50 6.59 -16.08
N ILE A 355 -11.71 6.51 -17.16
CA ILE A 355 -10.57 5.59 -17.25
C ILE A 355 -9.42 5.93 -16.29
N GLN A 356 -9.37 7.15 -15.77
CA GLN A 356 -8.42 7.54 -14.73
C GLN A 356 -8.90 7.15 -13.33
N LYS A 357 -10.20 7.20 -13.09
CA LYS A 357 -10.83 6.80 -11.82
C LYS A 357 -11.04 5.28 -11.73
N GLU A 358 -11.04 4.59 -12.86
CA GLU A 358 -11.19 3.14 -12.93
C GLU A 358 -10.01 2.39 -12.31
N SER A 359 -10.26 1.15 -11.88
CA SER A 359 -9.24 0.16 -11.55
C SER A 359 -8.09 0.16 -12.57
N PRO A 360 -6.82 0.34 -12.15
CA PRO A 360 -5.70 0.35 -13.09
C PRO A 360 -5.56 -0.99 -13.82
N LEU A 361 -5.94 -2.11 -13.19
CA LEU A 361 -5.92 -3.43 -13.82
C LEU A 361 -6.97 -3.57 -14.92
N ILE A 362 -8.22 -3.23 -14.63
CA ILE A 362 -9.31 -3.34 -15.61
C ILE A 362 -9.12 -2.28 -16.70
N GLY A 363 -8.80 -1.05 -16.32
CA GLY A 363 -8.55 0.05 -17.24
C GLY A 363 -7.45 -0.26 -18.25
N ASP A 364 -6.28 -0.75 -17.81
CA ASP A 364 -5.18 -1.12 -18.70
C ASP A 364 -5.57 -2.30 -19.61
N CYS A 365 -6.23 -3.33 -19.06
CA CYS A 365 -6.70 -4.49 -19.82
C CYS A 365 -7.68 -4.09 -20.92
N MET A 366 -8.69 -3.27 -20.59
CA MET A 366 -9.72 -2.84 -21.54
C MET A 366 -9.15 -1.84 -22.56
N SER A 367 -8.24 -0.96 -22.14
CA SER A 367 -7.52 -0.04 -23.04
C SER A 367 -6.70 -0.79 -24.10
N ALA A 368 -5.95 -1.81 -23.71
CA ALA A 368 -5.20 -2.66 -24.65
C ALA A 368 -6.11 -3.42 -25.62
N THR A 369 -7.26 -3.85 -25.11
CA THR A 369 -8.28 -4.53 -25.92
C THR A 369 -8.91 -3.57 -26.93
N VAL A 370 -9.16 -2.31 -26.55
CA VAL A 370 -9.60 -1.25 -27.47
C VAL A 370 -8.55 -0.98 -28.54
N VAL A 371 -7.27 -0.89 -28.19
CA VAL A 371 -6.19 -0.75 -29.18
C VAL A 371 -6.21 -1.91 -30.18
N THR A 372 -6.35 -3.14 -29.70
CA THR A 372 -6.46 -4.34 -30.56
C THR A 372 -7.67 -4.29 -31.47
N PHE A 373 -8.83 -3.87 -30.94
CA PHE A 373 -10.07 -3.71 -31.69
C PHE A 373 -9.93 -2.65 -32.79
N LEU A 374 -9.43 -1.46 -32.44
CA LEU A 374 -9.25 -0.35 -33.39
C LEU A 374 -8.21 -0.68 -34.46
N LEU A 375 -7.16 -1.42 -34.13
CA LEU A 375 -6.20 -1.91 -35.13
C LEU A 375 -6.83 -2.87 -36.13
N LYS A 376 -7.81 -3.68 -35.71
CA LYS A 376 -8.58 -4.53 -36.64
C LYS A 376 -9.54 -3.72 -37.51
N GLU A 377 -10.19 -2.70 -36.94
CA GLU A 377 -11.16 -1.87 -37.66
C GLU A 377 -10.50 -0.91 -38.66
N TRP A 378 -9.35 -0.34 -38.31
CA TRP A 378 -8.72 0.72 -39.09
C TRP A 378 -7.47 0.27 -39.84
N GLY A 379 -6.87 -0.85 -39.43
CA GLY A 379 -5.52 -1.20 -39.82
C GLY A 379 -4.47 -0.27 -39.20
N ARG A 380 -3.21 -0.70 -39.26
CA ARG A 380 -2.06 0.00 -38.65
C ARG A 380 -1.92 1.45 -39.14
N ALA A 381 -1.98 1.67 -40.46
CA ALA A 381 -1.68 2.99 -41.05
C ALA A 381 -2.67 4.07 -40.57
N LEU A 382 -3.97 3.77 -40.61
CA LEU A 382 -5.00 4.72 -40.15
C LEU A 382 -4.99 4.88 -38.63
N PHE A 383 -4.72 3.81 -37.87
CA PHE A 383 -4.56 3.89 -36.42
C PHE A 383 -3.47 4.88 -36.03
N LEU A 384 -2.26 4.76 -36.60
CA LEU A 384 -1.15 5.67 -36.32
C LEU A 384 -1.46 7.10 -36.75
N LYS A 385 -2.10 7.30 -37.90
CA LYS A 385 -2.56 8.63 -38.34
C LYS A 385 -3.54 9.26 -37.35
N LYS A 386 -4.41 8.46 -36.73
CA LYS A 386 -5.41 8.92 -35.75
C LYS A 386 -4.85 9.06 -34.33
N TYR A 387 -3.80 8.32 -33.96
CA TYR A 387 -3.32 8.15 -32.58
C TYR A 387 -3.26 9.45 -31.78
N LYS A 388 -2.54 10.47 -32.28
CA LYS A 388 -2.35 11.75 -31.57
C LYS A 388 -3.65 12.54 -31.39
N ALA A 389 -4.40 12.71 -32.47
CA ALA A 389 -5.45 13.73 -32.55
C ALA A 389 -6.86 13.20 -32.33
N TRP A 390 -7.07 11.88 -32.41
CA TRP A 390 -8.40 11.30 -32.32
C TRP A 390 -8.97 11.47 -30.91
N LYS A 391 -10.15 12.09 -30.88
CA LYS A 391 -11.06 12.13 -29.74
C LYS A 391 -12.44 11.78 -30.31
N PRO A 392 -13.00 10.60 -29.98
CA PRO A 392 -14.25 10.16 -30.59
C PRO A 392 -15.41 11.06 -30.18
N SER A 393 -16.33 11.30 -31.10
CA SER A 393 -17.64 11.90 -30.78
C SER A 393 -18.61 10.83 -30.27
N ASP A 394 -19.65 11.23 -29.55
CA ASP A 394 -20.72 10.30 -29.13
C ASP A 394 -21.34 9.54 -30.31
N VAL A 395 -21.44 10.18 -31.47
CA VAL A 395 -21.94 9.54 -32.70
C VAL A 395 -20.98 8.45 -33.19
N GLU A 396 -19.67 8.70 -33.14
CA GLU A 396 -18.66 7.69 -33.50
C GLU A 396 -18.68 6.53 -32.52
N ILE A 397 -18.76 6.80 -31.21
CA ILE A 397 -18.88 5.76 -30.16
C ILE A 397 -20.11 4.91 -30.40
N ARG A 398 -21.29 5.50 -30.62
CA ARG A 398 -22.54 4.76 -30.91
C ARG A 398 -22.43 3.86 -32.14
N LYS A 399 -21.68 4.27 -33.16
CA LYS A 399 -21.43 3.45 -34.37
C LYS A 399 -20.47 2.28 -34.10
N LEU A 400 -19.48 2.47 -33.23
CA LEU A 400 -18.47 1.45 -32.91
C LEU A 400 -18.92 0.48 -31.81
N GLU A 401 -19.80 0.89 -30.90
CA GLU A 401 -20.23 0.10 -29.74
C GLU A 401 -20.80 -1.28 -30.12
N PRO A 402 -21.65 -1.46 -31.15
CA PRO A 402 -22.12 -2.80 -31.54
C PRO A 402 -20.98 -3.70 -32.04
N LYS A 403 -20.02 -3.13 -32.78
CA LYS A 403 -18.84 -3.86 -33.25
C LYS A 403 -17.92 -4.25 -32.10
N TRP A 404 -17.75 -3.36 -31.13
CA TRP A 404 -17.01 -3.62 -29.89
C TRP A 404 -17.60 -4.81 -29.11
N LYS A 405 -18.93 -4.80 -28.90
CA LYS A 405 -19.64 -5.92 -28.24
C LYS A 405 -19.49 -7.22 -29.02
N SER A 406 -19.63 -7.18 -30.34
CA SER A 406 -19.42 -8.35 -31.21
C SER A 406 -17.98 -8.87 -31.11
N TYR A 407 -16.98 -7.97 -31.09
CA TYR A 407 -15.57 -8.33 -30.96
C TYR A 407 -15.30 -9.04 -29.63
N LEU A 408 -15.78 -8.50 -28.50
CA LEU A 408 -15.61 -9.14 -27.19
C LEU A 408 -16.33 -10.48 -27.11
N SER A 409 -17.54 -10.60 -27.69
CA SER A 409 -18.26 -11.86 -27.75
C SER A 409 -17.52 -12.93 -28.53
N GLN A 410 -16.92 -12.59 -29.67
CA GLN A 410 -16.10 -13.52 -30.44
C GLN A 410 -14.81 -13.89 -29.70
N LEU A 411 -14.21 -12.93 -29.00
CA LEU A 411 -13.01 -13.14 -28.18
C LEU A 411 -13.28 -14.15 -27.06
N ALA A 412 -14.40 -14.00 -26.35
CA ALA A 412 -14.89 -14.91 -25.32
C ALA A 412 -15.09 -16.35 -25.84
N ILE A 413 -15.75 -16.49 -27.00
CA ILE A 413 -15.97 -17.80 -27.63
C ILE A 413 -14.63 -18.47 -27.98
N LYS A 414 -13.67 -17.69 -28.52
CA LYS A 414 -12.37 -18.16 -28.99
C LYS A 414 -11.42 -18.54 -27.86
N ILE A 415 -11.35 -17.72 -26.80
CA ILE A 415 -10.41 -17.91 -25.68
C ILE A 415 -11.15 -18.55 -24.52
N LYS A 416 -11.04 -19.88 -24.40
CA LYS A 416 -11.72 -20.65 -23.36
C LYS A 416 -11.21 -20.33 -21.95
N LYS A 417 -12.13 -20.33 -20.97
CA LYS A 417 -11.81 -20.23 -19.54
C LYS A 417 -10.85 -21.35 -19.15
N LYS A 418 -9.78 -21.02 -18.42
CA LYS A 418 -8.95 -22.04 -17.77
C LYS A 418 -9.62 -22.47 -16.48
N THR A 419 -9.84 -23.77 -16.33
CA THR A 419 -10.36 -24.36 -15.09
C THR A 419 -9.29 -24.32 -14.01
N ARG A 420 -9.63 -23.79 -12.84
CA ARG A 420 -8.80 -23.85 -11.64
C ARG A 420 -9.43 -24.82 -10.62
N ILE A 421 -8.58 -25.54 -9.88
CA ILE A 421 -9.04 -26.27 -8.69
C ILE A 421 -9.54 -25.24 -7.68
N LYS A 422 -10.85 -25.26 -7.41
CA LYS A 422 -11.46 -24.39 -6.42
C LYS A 422 -10.87 -24.71 -5.04
N PRO A 423 -10.40 -23.71 -4.27
CA PRO A 423 -9.93 -23.92 -2.91
C PRO A 423 -11.02 -24.59 -2.08
N GLN A 424 -10.65 -25.55 -1.23
CA GLN A 424 -11.57 -26.13 -0.28
C GLN A 424 -11.62 -25.27 0.99
N LEU A 425 -12.82 -25.11 1.57
CA LEU A 425 -12.96 -24.47 2.87
C LEU A 425 -12.51 -25.45 3.96
N SER A 426 -11.25 -25.34 4.35
CA SER A 426 -10.69 -26.00 5.53
C SER A 426 -11.16 -25.32 6.81
N ASN A 427 -10.87 -25.93 7.96
CA ASN A 427 -11.05 -25.26 9.25
C ASN A 427 -10.00 -24.14 9.39
N LEU A 428 -10.44 -22.89 9.33
CA LEU A 428 -9.57 -21.71 9.35
C LEU A 428 -9.11 -21.41 10.77
N LYS A 429 -7.80 -21.46 10.99
CA LYS A 429 -7.11 -21.12 12.23
C LYS A 429 -6.25 -19.93 11.92
N GLY A 430 -6.79 -18.73 12.05
CA GLY A 430 -6.13 -17.56 11.51
C GLY A 430 -6.48 -16.25 12.16
N PHE A 431 -6.00 -15.19 11.52
CA PHE A 431 -6.16 -13.82 11.95
C PHE A 431 -6.55 -12.93 10.77
N ASN A 432 -7.26 -11.84 11.09
CA ASN A 432 -7.23 -10.65 10.24
C ASN A 432 -5.83 -10.04 10.37
N PHE A 433 -5.04 -10.18 9.31
CA PHE A 433 -3.70 -9.65 9.20
C PHE A 433 -3.80 -8.17 8.83
N ALA A 434 -3.59 -7.29 9.81
CA ALA A 434 -3.86 -5.86 9.70
C ALA A 434 -2.59 -5.04 9.39
N HIS A 435 -2.73 -4.04 8.53
CA HIS A 435 -1.64 -3.14 8.12
C HIS A 435 -1.34 -2.09 9.19
N GLU A 436 -0.83 -2.55 10.33
CA GLU A 436 -0.52 -1.68 11.46
C GLU A 436 0.77 -0.87 11.26
N GLY A 437 1.55 -1.16 10.22
CA GLY A 437 2.76 -0.44 9.84
C GLY A 437 2.56 0.42 8.59
N TYR A 438 2.47 1.74 8.77
CA TYR A 438 2.30 2.70 7.67
C TYR A 438 3.63 3.25 7.12
N SER A 439 4.64 2.38 7.00
CA SER A 439 5.90 2.63 6.30
C SER A 439 6.25 1.45 5.40
N ILE A 440 7.12 1.66 4.41
CA ILE A 440 7.49 0.60 3.44
C ILE A 440 8.07 -0.64 4.14
N TYR A 441 8.87 -0.45 5.20
CA TYR A 441 9.60 -1.52 5.89
C TYR A 441 8.81 -2.25 6.99
N ASN A 442 7.58 -1.84 7.29
CA ASN A 442 6.76 -2.46 8.34
C ASN A 442 5.28 -2.69 7.94
N GLY A 443 4.89 -2.30 6.73
CA GLY A 443 3.59 -2.62 6.14
C GLY A 443 3.56 -3.96 5.41
N TYR A 444 2.44 -4.30 4.76
CA TYR A 444 2.21 -5.57 4.06
C TYR A 444 3.27 -6.00 3.03
N LEU A 445 4.05 -5.07 2.48
CA LEU A 445 5.10 -5.38 1.50
C LEU A 445 6.41 -5.86 2.14
N SER A 446 6.55 -5.67 3.45
CA SER A 446 7.84 -5.71 4.12
C SER A 446 8.32 -7.10 4.50
N ARG A 447 9.61 -7.20 4.79
CA ARG A 447 10.19 -8.35 5.50
C ARG A 447 9.59 -8.54 6.89
N LYS A 448 9.21 -7.47 7.59
CA LYS A 448 8.54 -7.56 8.90
C LYS A 448 7.14 -8.19 8.79
N ALA A 449 6.43 -7.94 7.68
CA ALA A 449 5.18 -8.64 7.42
C ALA A 449 5.40 -10.14 7.21
N THR A 450 6.45 -10.54 6.50
CA THR A 450 6.83 -11.96 6.39
C THR A 450 7.10 -12.58 7.76
N GLN A 451 7.87 -11.91 8.63
CA GLN A 451 8.14 -12.37 10.00
C GLN A 451 6.85 -12.50 10.84
N ALA A 452 5.92 -11.56 10.68
CA ALA A 452 4.63 -11.63 11.36
C ALA A 452 3.75 -12.80 10.86
N LEU A 453 3.87 -13.19 9.60
CA LEU A 453 3.22 -14.39 9.05
C LEU A 453 3.89 -15.68 9.55
N GLU A 454 5.22 -15.72 9.61
CA GLU A 454 5.99 -16.82 10.19
C GLU A 454 5.60 -17.06 11.65
N LYS A 455 5.50 -15.99 12.46
CA LYS A 455 5.02 -16.07 13.84
C LYS A 455 3.62 -16.65 13.94
N GLN A 456 2.69 -16.26 13.06
CA GLN A 456 1.35 -16.85 13.02
C GLN A 456 1.39 -18.34 12.69
N LYS A 457 2.24 -18.74 11.73
CA LYS A 457 2.43 -20.15 11.37
C LYS A 457 3.00 -20.96 12.55
N GLU A 458 3.96 -20.42 13.30
CA GLU A 458 4.54 -21.05 14.50
C GLU A 458 3.52 -21.27 15.62
N MET A 459 2.48 -20.43 15.70
CA MET A 459 1.34 -20.65 16.59
C MET A 459 0.35 -21.70 16.08
N GLY A 460 0.62 -22.37 14.96
CA GLY A 460 -0.30 -23.33 14.34
C GLY A 460 -1.31 -22.69 13.38
N GLY A 461 -1.16 -21.40 13.06
CA GLY A 461 -2.02 -20.71 12.11
C GLY A 461 -1.95 -21.32 10.71
N ASN A 462 -3.10 -21.49 10.07
CA ASN A 462 -3.22 -22.02 8.71
C ASN A 462 -3.95 -21.08 7.75
N ALA A 463 -4.40 -19.91 8.20
CA ALA A 463 -5.13 -18.96 7.38
C ALA A 463 -4.84 -17.51 7.77
N ILE A 464 -4.96 -16.59 6.82
CA ILE A 464 -4.96 -15.14 7.05
C ILE A 464 -6.07 -14.45 6.25
N ALA A 465 -6.59 -13.35 6.78
CA ALA A 465 -7.36 -12.38 6.02
C ALA A 465 -6.58 -11.06 5.89
N ILE A 466 -6.23 -10.67 4.66
CA ILE A 466 -5.53 -9.43 4.34
C ILE A 466 -6.58 -8.33 4.19
N VAL A 467 -6.41 -7.22 4.93
CA VAL A 467 -7.45 -6.19 5.11
C VAL A 467 -7.00 -4.84 4.52
N PRO A 468 -7.06 -4.65 3.19
CA PRO A 468 -6.83 -3.33 2.62
C PRO A 468 -8.02 -2.41 2.86
N TYR A 469 -7.75 -1.22 3.39
CA TYR A 469 -8.77 -0.19 3.59
C TYR A 469 -8.90 0.74 2.39
N SER A 470 -10.15 1.08 2.07
CA SER A 470 -10.50 2.29 1.34
C SER A 470 -11.20 3.27 2.27
N TYR A 471 -11.52 4.46 1.75
CA TYR A 471 -12.08 5.57 2.53
C TYR A 471 -13.32 6.12 1.87
N LEU A 472 -14.35 6.39 2.67
CA LEU A 472 -15.53 7.15 2.30
C LEU A 472 -15.68 8.34 3.25
N SER A 473 -15.86 9.53 2.71
CA SER A 473 -15.89 10.76 3.51
C SER A 473 -17.18 10.94 4.32
N ASN A 474 -18.31 10.50 3.78
CA ASN A 474 -19.64 10.70 4.34
C ASN A 474 -20.51 9.45 4.14
N ASN A 475 -21.42 9.17 5.07
CA ASN A 475 -22.30 8.01 5.02
C ASN A 475 -23.59 8.22 4.21
N ASN A 476 -23.90 9.45 3.77
CA ASN A 476 -25.15 9.78 3.08
C ASN A 476 -25.00 10.42 1.70
N THR A 477 -23.78 10.43 1.16
CA THR A 477 -23.48 10.99 -0.17
C THR A 477 -22.57 10.03 -0.91
N PRO A 478 -22.91 9.58 -2.13
CA PRO A 478 -22.09 8.65 -2.87
C PRO A 478 -20.79 9.31 -3.32
N ASP A 479 -19.67 8.60 -3.18
CA ASP A 479 -18.35 9.06 -3.61
C ASP A 479 -17.52 7.86 -4.12
N TYR A 480 -16.40 8.13 -4.78
CA TYR A 480 -15.49 7.10 -5.24
C TYR A 480 -14.68 6.51 -4.08
N PHE A 481 -14.45 5.21 -4.12
CA PHE A 481 -13.58 4.51 -3.19
C PHE A 481 -12.15 4.46 -3.77
N PRO A 482 -11.18 5.17 -3.19
CA PRO A 482 -9.82 5.18 -3.70
C PRO A 482 -9.15 3.81 -3.54
N ILE A 483 -8.35 3.42 -4.53
CA ILE A 483 -7.38 2.32 -4.44
C ILE A 483 -6.03 2.95 -4.13
N SER A 484 -5.48 2.66 -2.96
CA SER A 484 -4.22 3.30 -2.56
C SER A 484 -3.04 2.78 -3.36
N ASN A 485 -2.26 3.71 -3.92
CA ASN A 485 -0.99 3.43 -4.59
C ASN A 485 0.23 3.92 -3.79
N TRP A 486 0.01 4.42 -2.57
CA TRP A 486 1.09 4.96 -1.75
C TRP A 486 2.03 3.81 -1.30
N PRO A 487 3.37 3.95 -1.40
CA PRO A 487 4.32 2.88 -1.09
C PRO A 487 4.18 2.21 0.27
N GLY A 488 3.85 2.98 1.32
CA GLY A 488 3.71 2.47 2.69
C GLY A 488 2.28 2.13 3.11
N SER A 489 1.28 2.23 2.22
CA SER A 489 -0.10 1.82 2.52
C SER A 489 -0.36 0.38 2.10
N GLU A 490 -1.60 -0.06 2.28
CA GLU A 490 -2.23 -1.28 1.83
C GLU A 490 -2.38 -1.37 0.28
N ASN A 491 -1.34 -1.00 -0.47
CA ASN A 491 -1.34 -1.04 -1.93
C ASN A 491 -1.32 -2.49 -2.47
N ASP A 492 -1.63 -2.65 -3.77
CA ASP A 492 -1.69 -3.95 -4.44
C ASP A 492 -0.43 -4.79 -4.24
N GLN A 493 0.75 -4.16 -4.23
CA GLN A 493 2.02 -4.88 -4.12
C GLN A 493 2.20 -5.46 -2.72
N GLY A 494 1.79 -4.72 -1.69
CA GLY A 494 1.73 -5.22 -0.31
C GLY A 494 0.77 -6.39 -0.17
N ILE A 495 -0.42 -6.29 -0.76
CA ILE A 495 -1.41 -7.37 -0.77
C ILE A 495 -0.84 -8.62 -1.45
N ILE A 496 -0.26 -8.48 -2.66
CA ILE A 496 0.35 -9.57 -3.41
C ILE A 496 1.49 -10.21 -2.61
N HIS A 497 2.37 -9.41 -2.01
CA HIS A 497 3.48 -9.91 -1.19
C HIS A 497 2.97 -10.76 -0.03
N SER A 498 2.09 -10.20 0.81
CA SER A 498 1.56 -10.91 1.97
C SER A 498 0.79 -12.18 1.59
N ALA A 499 -0.01 -12.15 0.52
CA ALA A 499 -0.74 -13.32 0.04
C ALA A 499 0.21 -14.44 -0.45
N LEU A 500 1.25 -14.09 -1.21
CA LEU A 500 2.20 -15.08 -1.72
C LEU A 500 3.11 -15.65 -0.63
N GLU A 501 3.51 -14.85 0.35
CA GLU A 501 4.27 -15.32 1.51
C GLU A 501 3.44 -16.27 2.38
N ALA A 502 2.19 -15.90 2.69
CA ALA A 502 1.28 -16.80 3.41
C ALA A 502 1.06 -18.13 2.67
N LYS A 503 0.88 -18.07 1.34
CA LYS A 503 0.78 -19.28 0.51
C LYS A 503 2.06 -20.11 0.53
N HIS A 504 3.24 -19.47 0.55
CA HIS A 504 4.52 -20.17 0.69
C HIS A 504 4.63 -20.91 2.02
N LEU A 505 4.07 -20.36 3.09
CA LEU A 505 3.93 -20.98 4.41
C LEU A 505 2.80 -22.04 4.49
N GLY A 506 2.15 -22.33 3.37
CA GLY A 506 1.03 -23.27 3.28
C GLY A 506 -0.24 -22.77 3.97
N MET A 507 -0.41 -21.46 4.10
CA MET A 507 -1.61 -20.85 4.67
C MET A 507 -2.62 -20.52 3.58
N THR A 508 -3.91 -20.65 3.91
CA THR A 508 -5.02 -20.18 3.09
C THR A 508 -5.17 -18.66 3.21
N THR A 509 -5.45 -18.00 2.08
CA THR A 509 -5.51 -16.54 2.01
C THR A 509 -6.90 -16.03 1.67
N MET A 510 -7.41 -15.12 2.49
CA MET A 510 -8.61 -14.33 2.19
C MET A 510 -8.21 -12.87 1.92
N LEU A 511 -8.67 -12.31 0.82
CA LEU A 511 -8.67 -10.87 0.61
C LEU A 511 -9.97 -10.29 1.16
N LYS A 512 -9.87 -9.39 2.14
CA LYS A 512 -11.01 -8.80 2.83
C LYS A 512 -10.94 -7.26 2.78
N PRO A 513 -11.21 -6.64 1.61
CA PRO A 513 -11.23 -5.19 1.51
C PRO A 513 -12.29 -4.59 2.43
N GLN A 514 -11.93 -3.53 3.14
CA GLN A 514 -12.81 -2.82 4.08
C GLN A 514 -12.90 -1.34 3.71
N VAL A 515 -13.97 -0.69 4.19
CA VAL A 515 -14.18 0.75 4.01
C VAL A 515 -14.17 1.42 5.37
N PHE A 516 -13.27 2.37 5.54
CA PHE A 516 -13.36 3.32 6.65
C PHE A 516 -14.27 4.47 6.24
N VAL A 517 -15.28 4.78 7.06
CA VAL A 517 -16.22 5.89 6.81
C VAL A 517 -15.94 6.99 7.82
N GLY A 518 -15.62 8.20 7.37
CA GLY A 518 -15.18 9.35 8.19
C GLY A 518 -15.59 9.36 9.68
N ASN A 519 -16.72 10.00 10.00
CA ASN A 519 -17.26 10.07 11.37
C ASN A 519 -18.41 9.05 11.59
N SER A 520 -18.39 7.93 10.89
CA SER A 520 -19.46 6.93 10.85
C SER A 520 -18.82 5.54 10.77
N TRP A 521 -19.62 4.49 10.61
CA TRP A 521 -19.14 3.16 10.22
C TRP A 521 -19.93 2.64 9.01
N PRO A 522 -19.47 1.57 8.32
CA PRO A 522 -20.11 1.07 7.09
C PRO A 522 -21.61 0.74 7.23
N GLY A 523 -22.04 0.29 8.41
CA GLY A 523 -23.44 -0.12 8.60
C GLY A 523 -24.42 1.02 8.73
N GLU A 524 -23.94 2.25 8.91
CA GLU A 524 -24.73 3.49 8.93
C GLU A 524 -24.76 4.20 7.57
N ILE A 525 -24.24 3.57 6.51
CA ILE A 525 -24.35 4.12 5.15
C ILE A 525 -25.82 4.11 4.73
N GLU A 526 -26.36 5.30 4.49
CA GLU A 526 -27.75 5.53 4.11
C GLU A 526 -27.82 6.67 3.08
N MET A 527 -27.97 6.32 1.80
CA MET A 527 -28.04 7.32 0.72
C MET A 527 -29.39 8.04 0.71
N LYS A 528 -29.39 9.30 0.25
CA LYS A 528 -30.56 10.20 0.30
C LYS A 528 -31.66 9.86 -0.70
N SER A 529 -31.36 9.06 -1.72
CA SER A 529 -32.29 8.70 -2.79
C SER A 529 -31.90 7.38 -3.45
N GLU A 530 -32.83 6.78 -4.20
CA GLU A 530 -32.54 5.61 -5.04
C GLU A 530 -31.48 5.89 -6.11
N ASP A 531 -31.44 7.11 -6.66
CA ASP A 531 -30.40 7.51 -7.61
C ASP A 531 -29.01 7.57 -6.94
N ASP A 532 -28.94 8.11 -5.72
CA ASP A 532 -27.71 8.10 -4.94
C ASP A 532 -27.29 6.67 -4.56
N TRP A 533 -28.24 5.79 -4.23
CA TRP A 533 -27.97 4.35 -4.03
C TRP A 533 -27.41 3.70 -5.29
N ASN A 534 -27.96 3.99 -6.47
CA ASN A 534 -27.45 3.48 -7.74
C ASN A 534 -26.01 3.94 -8.01
N ILE A 535 -25.69 5.20 -7.73
CA ILE A 535 -24.33 5.74 -7.85
C ILE A 535 -23.39 5.07 -6.83
N PHE A 536 -23.83 4.96 -5.57
CA PHE A 536 -23.07 4.28 -4.52
C PHE A 536 -22.71 2.84 -4.92
N PHE A 537 -23.69 2.05 -5.37
CA PHE A 537 -23.44 0.66 -5.76
C PHE A 537 -22.58 0.56 -7.02
N ASP A 538 -22.66 1.50 -7.98
CA ASP A 538 -21.72 1.54 -9.12
C ASP A 538 -20.29 1.79 -8.64
N HIS A 539 -20.08 2.80 -7.78
CA HIS A 539 -18.76 3.12 -7.24
C HIS A 539 -18.20 1.98 -6.38
N TYR A 540 -19.02 1.40 -5.50
CA TYR A 540 -18.63 0.26 -4.67
C TYR A 540 -18.28 -0.95 -5.54
N TYR A 541 -19.09 -1.23 -6.58
CA TYR A 541 -18.83 -2.34 -7.48
C TYR A 541 -17.54 -2.17 -8.26
N ARG A 542 -17.26 -0.97 -8.78
CA ARG A 542 -15.99 -0.62 -9.46
C ARG A 542 -14.77 -0.85 -8.56
N TRP A 543 -14.91 -0.55 -7.27
CA TRP A 543 -13.87 -0.74 -6.29
C TRP A 543 -13.68 -2.21 -5.91
N ILE A 544 -14.72 -2.93 -5.51
CA ILE A 544 -14.58 -4.33 -5.06
C ILE A 544 -14.15 -5.26 -6.21
N ARG A 545 -14.55 -4.98 -7.46
CA ARG A 545 -14.13 -5.76 -8.62
C ARG A 545 -12.65 -5.62 -8.94
N HIS A 546 -12.00 -4.51 -8.55
CA HIS A 546 -10.55 -4.39 -8.64
C HIS A 546 -9.86 -5.49 -7.82
N TYR A 547 -10.26 -5.64 -6.55
CA TYR A 547 -9.71 -6.65 -5.66
C TYR A 547 -10.07 -8.08 -6.06
N ALA A 548 -11.29 -8.30 -6.58
CA ALA A 548 -11.65 -9.59 -7.14
C ALA A 548 -10.78 -9.96 -8.35
N PHE A 549 -10.47 -8.99 -9.22
CA PHE A 549 -9.61 -9.20 -10.38
C PHE A 549 -8.14 -9.41 -9.98
N LEU A 550 -7.64 -8.65 -9.00
CA LEU A 550 -6.34 -8.88 -8.38
C LEU A 550 -6.24 -10.29 -7.78
N ALA A 551 -7.28 -10.72 -7.05
CA ALA A 551 -7.38 -12.05 -6.44
C ALA A 551 -7.41 -13.17 -7.49
N GLU A 552 -8.09 -12.99 -8.63
CA GLU A 552 -8.08 -13.97 -9.73
C GLU A 552 -6.69 -14.06 -10.39
N ILE A 553 -6.06 -12.93 -10.71
CA ILE A 553 -4.71 -12.88 -11.33
C ILE A 553 -3.68 -13.56 -10.43
N HIS A 554 -3.71 -13.27 -9.13
CA HIS A 554 -2.73 -13.78 -8.17
C HIS A 554 -3.16 -15.06 -7.43
N GLN A 555 -4.32 -15.60 -7.81
CA GLN A 555 -4.84 -16.85 -7.28
C GLN A 555 -5.03 -16.86 -5.76
N ILE A 556 -5.53 -15.76 -5.18
CA ILE A 556 -5.91 -15.68 -3.75
C ILE A 556 -7.13 -16.58 -3.52
N ASP A 557 -7.16 -17.29 -2.39
CA ASP A 557 -8.08 -18.43 -2.18
C ASP A 557 -9.52 -17.99 -1.92
N MET A 558 -9.70 -16.88 -1.19
CA MET A 558 -11.01 -16.38 -0.81
C MET A 558 -11.12 -14.86 -0.97
N LEU A 559 -12.33 -14.37 -1.23
CA LEU A 559 -12.68 -12.96 -1.29
C LEU A 559 -13.88 -12.68 -0.39
N CYS A 560 -13.75 -11.70 0.50
CA CYS A 560 -14.87 -11.13 1.24
C CYS A 560 -15.40 -9.91 0.49
N MET A 561 -16.66 -9.95 0.08
CA MET A 561 -17.28 -8.97 -0.81
C MET A 561 -17.73 -7.69 -0.11
N GLY A 562 -17.77 -7.67 1.21
CA GLY A 562 -18.16 -6.54 2.03
C GLY A 562 -18.12 -6.89 3.51
N VAL A 563 -18.09 -5.87 4.35
CA VAL A 563 -17.93 -5.98 5.80
C VAL A 563 -18.89 -4.99 6.46
N GLU A 564 -19.91 -5.51 7.15
CA GLU A 564 -20.79 -4.77 8.06
C GLU A 564 -21.61 -3.61 7.45
N PHE A 565 -22.03 -3.69 6.18
CA PHE A 565 -22.90 -2.71 5.52
C PHE A 565 -24.38 -2.88 5.91
N SER A 566 -24.69 -2.97 7.20
CA SER A 566 -25.99 -3.38 7.75
C SER A 566 -27.22 -2.70 7.11
N VAL A 567 -27.26 -1.35 7.01
CA VAL A 567 -28.40 -0.68 6.34
C VAL A 567 -28.47 -1.04 4.86
N ALA A 568 -27.35 -1.00 4.13
CA ALA A 568 -27.33 -1.27 2.70
C ALA A 568 -27.66 -2.74 2.36
N THR A 569 -27.28 -3.71 3.20
CA THR A 569 -27.61 -5.12 2.98
C THR A 569 -29.06 -5.43 3.27
N LEU A 570 -29.64 -4.86 4.33
CA LEU A 570 -31.03 -5.06 4.71
C LEU A 570 -32.01 -4.38 3.73
N THR A 571 -31.66 -3.20 3.20
CA THR A 571 -32.54 -2.44 2.30
C THR A 571 -32.35 -2.75 0.81
N HIS A 572 -31.13 -3.13 0.40
CA HIS A 572 -30.76 -3.32 -1.02
C HIS A 572 -30.15 -4.71 -1.30
N GLU A 573 -30.68 -5.75 -0.67
CA GLU A 573 -30.19 -7.14 -0.80
C GLU A 573 -29.99 -7.60 -2.26
N HIS A 574 -30.90 -7.19 -3.16
CA HIS A 574 -30.84 -7.56 -4.57
C HIS A 574 -29.58 -7.04 -5.29
N LYS A 575 -29.08 -5.84 -4.93
CA LYS A 575 -27.84 -5.28 -5.47
C LYS A 575 -26.63 -6.12 -5.07
N TRP A 576 -26.59 -6.57 -3.82
CA TRP A 576 -25.54 -7.47 -3.33
C TRP A 576 -25.53 -8.81 -4.06
N LYS A 577 -26.71 -9.44 -4.21
CA LYS A 577 -26.87 -10.70 -4.97
C LYS A 577 -26.36 -10.54 -6.41
N GLU A 578 -26.66 -9.42 -7.07
CA GLU A 578 -26.16 -9.12 -8.42
C GLU A 578 -24.62 -9.05 -8.46
N MET A 579 -24.01 -8.31 -7.53
CA MET A 579 -22.54 -8.19 -7.45
C MET A 579 -21.87 -9.54 -7.22
N PHE A 580 -22.41 -10.38 -6.31
CA PHE A 580 -21.85 -11.71 -6.04
C PHE A 580 -21.83 -12.58 -7.29
N ARG A 581 -22.93 -12.61 -8.06
CA ARG A 581 -23.01 -13.41 -9.30
C ARG A 581 -22.04 -12.91 -10.37
N LYS A 582 -21.94 -11.60 -10.57
CA LYS A 582 -21.01 -11.02 -11.54
C LYS A 582 -19.55 -11.35 -11.19
N ILE A 583 -19.18 -11.27 -9.92
CA ILE A 583 -17.81 -11.58 -9.47
C ILE A 583 -17.50 -13.07 -9.62
N LYS A 584 -18.41 -13.96 -9.20
CA LYS A 584 -18.29 -15.42 -9.38
C LYS A 584 -18.23 -15.84 -10.87
N GLY A 585 -18.66 -14.97 -11.78
CA GLY A 585 -18.54 -15.22 -13.22
C GLY A 585 -17.08 -15.37 -13.69
N PHE A 586 -16.15 -14.60 -13.12
CA PHE A 586 -14.73 -14.68 -13.47
C PHE A 586 -13.83 -15.18 -12.34
N TYR A 587 -14.08 -14.80 -11.08
CA TYR A 587 -13.28 -15.23 -9.93
C TYR A 587 -13.58 -16.69 -9.57
N GLN A 588 -12.54 -17.51 -9.47
CA GLN A 588 -12.65 -18.95 -9.24
C GLN A 588 -12.36 -19.39 -7.79
N GLY A 589 -12.06 -18.45 -6.89
CA GLY A 589 -11.91 -18.73 -5.45
C GLY A 589 -13.25 -18.79 -4.70
N LEU A 590 -13.19 -18.82 -3.37
CA LEU A 590 -14.38 -18.80 -2.52
C LEU A 590 -14.84 -17.37 -2.26
N VAL A 591 -16.15 -17.14 -2.28
CA VAL A 591 -16.75 -15.82 -2.02
C VAL A 591 -17.59 -15.84 -0.76
N THR A 592 -17.41 -14.84 0.10
CA THR A 592 -18.20 -14.62 1.32
C THR A 592 -18.56 -13.15 1.51
N TYR A 593 -19.28 -12.86 2.58
CA TYR A 593 -19.60 -11.54 3.11
C TYR A 593 -19.47 -11.60 4.64
N ALA A 594 -18.88 -10.60 5.26
CA ALA A 594 -18.69 -10.53 6.71
C ALA A 594 -19.77 -9.64 7.32
N ALA A 595 -20.87 -10.25 7.76
CA ALA A 595 -21.99 -9.53 8.35
C ALA A 595 -21.67 -9.08 9.78
N ASN A 596 -22.17 -7.91 10.16
CA ASN A 596 -22.24 -7.52 11.56
C ASN A 596 -23.13 -8.50 12.32
N TRP A 597 -22.85 -8.67 13.61
CA TRP A 597 -23.69 -9.48 14.50
C TRP A 597 -25.11 -8.90 14.62
N GLY A 598 -26.05 -9.69 15.15
CA GLY A 598 -27.44 -9.27 15.32
C GLY A 598 -28.22 -9.30 14.01
N GLU A 599 -29.02 -8.25 13.77
CA GLU A 599 -30.05 -8.22 12.74
C GLU A 599 -29.52 -8.48 11.33
N GLU A 600 -28.40 -7.86 10.95
CA GLU A 600 -27.81 -8.07 9.61
C GLU A 600 -27.52 -9.56 9.37
N PHE A 601 -26.77 -10.19 10.27
CA PHE A 601 -26.42 -11.61 10.14
C PHE A 601 -27.66 -12.53 10.16
N GLU A 602 -28.63 -12.24 11.04
CA GLU A 602 -29.81 -13.10 11.24
C GLU A 602 -30.85 -12.98 10.12
N SER A 603 -30.98 -11.80 9.48
CA SER A 603 -32.08 -11.50 8.58
C SER A 603 -31.72 -11.52 7.08
N VAL A 604 -30.47 -11.26 6.67
CA VAL A 604 -30.13 -11.22 5.24
C VAL A 604 -30.40 -12.57 4.54
N GLY A 605 -30.94 -12.49 3.33
CA GLY A 605 -31.38 -13.62 2.50
C GLY A 605 -30.44 -13.99 1.36
N PHE A 606 -29.21 -13.45 1.32
CA PHE A 606 -28.24 -13.71 0.25
C PHE A 606 -27.23 -14.82 0.53
N TRP A 607 -27.28 -15.49 1.69
CA TRP A 607 -26.29 -16.50 2.07
C TRP A 607 -26.19 -17.67 1.07
N ASP A 608 -27.26 -18.00 0.35
CA ASP A 608 -27.25 -19.05 -0.68
C ASP A 608 -26.35 -18.73 -1.89
N GLU A 609 -26.15 -17.44 -2.19
CA GLU A 609 -25.26 -16.97 -3.27
C GLU A 609 -23.77 -17.13 -2.91
N LEU A 610 -23.46 -17.30 -1.63
CA LEU A 610 -22.09 -17.33 -1.10
C LEU A 610 -21.62 -18.77 -0.86
N ASP A 611 -20.30 -18.95 -0.83
CA ASP A 611 -19.68 -20.26 -0.59
C ASP A 611 -19.71 -20.63 0.90
N PHE A 612 -19.67 -19.63 1.78
CA PHE A 612 -19.84 -19.77 3.22
C PHE A 612 -20.31 -18.44 3.84
N ILE A 613 -20.83 -18.53 5.05
CA ILE A 613 -21.34 -17.39 5.83
C ILE A 613 -20.19 -16.80 6.64
N GLY A 614 -19.96 -15.50 6.52
CA GLY A 614 -19.02 -14.76 7.33
C GLY A 614 -19.73 -13.98 8.43
N LEU A 615 -19.27 -14.13 9.67
CA LEU A 615 -19.80 -13.42 10.84
C LEU A 615 -18.69 -12.66 11.56
N ASN A 616 -18.88 -11.36 11.75
CA ASN A 616 -18.13 -10.55 12.69
C ASN A 616 -18.85 -10.59 14.06
N SER A 617 -18.39 -11.49 14.94
CA SER A 617 -19.08 -11.86 16.18
C SER A 617 -18.59 -11.08 17.39
N TYR A 618 -19.06 -9.85 17.57
CA TYR A 618 -18.77 -9.04 18.75
C TYR A 618 -19.92 -9.03 19.78
N TYR A 619 -20.64 -10.14 19.92
CA TYR A 619 -21.62 -10.32 20.99
C TYR A 619 -20.94 -10.21 22.37
N PRO A 620 -21.43 -9.37 23.30
CA PRO A 620 -20.96 -9.35 24.68
C PRO A 620 -21.09 -10.71 25.36
N LEU A 621 -20.09 -11.10 26.15
CA LEU A 621 -20.13 -12.33 26.95
C LEU A 621 -20.66 -12.10 28.36
N SER A 622 -20.63 -10.87 28.89
CA SER A 622 -21.28 -10.54 30.17
C SER A 622 -21.39 -9.03 30.35
N LYS A 623 -22.36 -8.58 31.15
CA LYS A 623 -22.47 -7.19 31.62
C LYS A 623 -21.80 -6.96 32.99
N LYS A 624 -21.39 -8.04 33.68
CA LYS A 624 -20.80 -7.97 35.03
C LYS A 624 -19.34 -7.55 34.98
N ASP A 625 -18.88 -6.91 36.06
CA ASP A 625 -17.48 -6.51 36.23
C ASP A 625 -16.58 -7.72 36.48
N ASN A 626 -17.09 -8.71 37.21
CA ASN A 626 -16.37 -9.95 37.54
C ASN A 626 -17.29 -11.17 37.39
N PRO A 627 -17.65 -11.57 36.15
CA PRO A 627 -18.41 -12.79 35.93
C PRO A 627 -17.58 -14.03 36.26
N THR A 628 -18.22 -15.15 36.59
CA THR A 628 -17.53 -16.45 36.65
C THR A 628 -17.31 -17.02 35.24
N ASP A 629 -16.45 -18.03 35.10
CA ASP A 629 -16.21 -18.68 33.81
C ASP A 629 -17.48 -19.35 33.28
N GLU A 630 -18.26 -19.95 34.17
CA GLU A 630 -19.52 -20.60 33.86
C GLU A 630 -20.54 -19.61 33.30
N GLU A 631 -20.56 -18.38 33.81
CA GLU A 631 -21.44 -17.31 33.32
C GLU A 631 -21.04 -16.84 31.91
N LEU A 632 -19.73 -16.73 31.64
CA LEU A 632 -19.22 -16.40 30.31
C LEU A 632 -19.53 -17.53 29.31
N LYS A 633 -19.32 -18.79 29.70
CA LYS A 633 -19.67 -19.98 28.89
C LYS A 633 -21.15 -20.03 28.57
N ALA A 634 -22.01 -19.90 29.59
CA ALA A 634 -23.46 -19.92 29.42
C ALA A 634 -23.94 -18.80 28.47
N SER A 635 -23.35 -17.60 28.56
CA SER A 635 -23.66 -16.50 27.65
C SER A 635 -23.23 -16.79 26.21
N PHE A 636 -22.06 -17.42 26.03
CA PHE A 636 -21.62 -17.84 24.70
C PHE A 636 -22.48 -18.96 24.10
N GLU A 637 -23.04 -19.88 24.90
CA GLU A 637 -24.02 -20.87 24.43
C GLU A 637 -25.28 -20.22 23.84
N VAL A 638 -25.74 -19.10 24.43
CA VAL A 638 -26.85 -18.32 23.89
C VAL A 638 -26.48 -17.71 22.54
N VAL A 639 -25.27 -17.18 22.41
CA VAL A 639 -24.74 -16.65 21.13
C VAL A 639 -24.69 -17.76 20.08
N LYS A 640 -24.12 -18.93 20.39
CA LYS A 640 -24.09 -20.08 19.50
C LYS A 640 -25.47 -20.53 19.06
N SER A 641 -26.46 -20.50 19.95
CA SER A 641 -27.84 -20.86 19.62
C SER A 641 -28.45 -19.92 18.56
N LYS A 642 -28.11 -18.63 18.57
CA LYS A 642 -28.51 -17.69 17.51
C LYS A 642 -27.84 -18.04 16.18
N ILE A 643 -26.54 -18.27 16.21
CA ILE A 643 -25.74 -18.63 15.02
C ILE A 643 -26.23 -19.95 14.40
N GLU A 644 -26.55 -20.93 15.23
CA GLU A 644 -27.04 -22.23 14.78
C GLU A 644 -28.41 -22.13 14.08
N LYS A 645 -29.27 -21.16 14.43
CA LYS A 645 -30.53 -20.93 13.70
C LYS A 645 -30.27 -20.51 12.25
N VAL A 646 -29.31 -19.61 12.03
CA VAL A 646 -28.91 -19.19 10.68
C VAL A 646 -28.29 -20.36 9.92
N TYR A 647 -27.40 -21.13 10.56
CA TYR A 647 -26.87 -22.37 9.98
C TYR A 647 -28.00 -23.35 9.59
N LYS A 648 -28.98 -23.57 10.46
CA LYS A 648 -30.09 -24.50 10.21
C LYS A 648 -30.95 -24.05 9.02
N LYS A 649 -31.10 -22.73 8.81
CA LYS A 649 -31.84 -22.15 7.67
C LYS A 649 -31.11 -22.34 6.33
N PHE A 650 -29.83 -21.99 6.26
CA PHE A 650 -29.09 -21.94 4.97
C PHE A 650 -28.23 -23.18 4.70
N LYS A 651 -27.91 -23.97 5.73
CA LYS A 651 -27.03 -25.15 5.66
C LYS A 651 -25.65 -24.86 5.04
N LYS A 652 -25.19 -23.62 5.13
CA LYS A 652 -23.86 -23.18 4.69
C LYS A 652 -22.89 -23.19 5.87
N PRO A 653 -21.62 -23.58 5.68
CA PRO A 653 -20.62 -23.46 6.73
C PRO A 653 -20.47 -22.01 7.20
N ILE A 654 -20.14 -21.81 8.48
CA ILE A 654 -19.95 -20.49 9.07
C ILE A 654 -18.49 -20.32 9.46
N VAL A 655 -17.92 -19.18 9.10
CA VAL A 655 -16.61 -18.73 9.56
C VAL A 655 -16.81 -17.48 10.39
N PHE A 656 -16.18 -17.43 11.57
CA PHE A 656 -16.05 -16.19 12.32
C PHE A 656 -15.00 -15.32 11.62
N THR A 657 -15.45 -14.49 10.68
CA THR A 657 -14.58 -13.62 9.87
C THR A 657 -13.95 -12.52 10.70
N GLU A 658 -14.56 -12.18 11.84
CA GLU A 658 -13.95 -11.47 12.97
C GLU A 658 -14.53 -11.94 14.29
N ILE A 659 -13.66 -12.00 15.28
CA ILE A 659 -13.98 -11.97 16.70
C ILE A 659 -12.68 -11.58 17.40
N GLY A 660 -12.75 -10.80 18.47
CA GLY A 660 -11.56 -10.32 19.14
C GLY A 660 -11.91 -9.61 20.44
N PHE A 661 -10.90 -9.52 21.30
CA PHE A 661 -10.99 -8.85 22.60
C PHE A 661 -9.70 -8.05 22.81
N ARG A 662 -9.80 -6.78 23.20
CA ARG A 662 -8.63 -5.98 23.61
C ARG A 662 -8.05 -6.51 24.92
N SER A 663 -6.78 -6.20 25.14
CA SER A 663 -6.05 -6.57 26.36
C SER A 663 -6.19 -5.48 27.41
N MET A 664 -7.43 -5.30 27.85
CA MET A 664 -7.89 -4.28 28.80
C MET A 664 -8.75 -4.94 29.88
N ASN A 665 -9.16 -4.17 30.89
CA ASN A 665 -10.12 -4.65 31.88
C ASN A 665 -11.50 -4.90 31.25
N MET A 666 -12.15 -5.97 31.69
CA MET A 666 -13.52 -6.37 31.34
C MET A 666 -13.87 -6.36 29.82
N PRO A 667 -13.03 -6.91 28.92
CA PRO A 667 -13.24 -6.81 27.48
C PRO A 667 -14.48 -7.60 27.00
N TRP A 668 -15.03 -8.49 27.83
CA TRP A 668 -16.27 -9.23 27.59
C TRP A 668 -17.54 -8.35 27.54
N LYS A 669 -17.48 -7.11 28.05
CA LYS A 669 -18.64 -6.21 28.08
C LYS A 669 -18.95 -5.59 26.72
N ASN A 670 -17.94 -4.97 26.12
CA ASN A 670 -18.04 -4.26 24.84
C ASN A 670 -16.86 -4.67 23.95
N PRO A 671 -16.88 -5.89 23.37
CA PRO A 671 -15.72 -6.42 22.66
C PRO A 671 -15.40 -5.68 21.35
N TYR A 672 -16.33 -4.87 20.83
CA TYR A 672 -16.17 -4.04 19.64
C TYR A 672 -15.64 -2.63 19.91
N GLU A 673 -15.74 -2.14 21.16
CA GLU A 673 -15.42 -0.73 21.45
C GLU A 673 -13.92 -0.46 21.42
N ASP A 674 -13.58 0.80 21.10
CA ASP A 674 -12.30 1.37 21.46
C ASP A 674 -12.21 1.48 22.99
N GLY A 675 -11.82 0.35 23.61
CA GLY A 675 -11.49 0.22 25.01
C GLY A 675 -10.63 1.32 25.64
N ASP A 676 -10.56 1.32 26.97
CA ASP A 676 -9.76 2.26 27.76
C ASP A 676 -8.23 2.05 27.59
N ASN A 677 -7.44 2.85 28.33
CA ASN A 677 -5.97 2.72 28.35
C ASN A 677 -5.47 1.72 29.41
N SER A 678 -6.35 0.89 29.99
CA SER A 678 -5.92 -0.17 30.92
C SER A 678 -5.26 -1.31 30.15
N PHE A 679 -4.31 -1.98 30.80
CA PHE A 679 -3.64 -3.15 30.23
C PHE A 679 -3.90 -4.36 31.11
N ASN A 680 -4.61 -5.35 30.57
CA ASN A 680 -4.93 -6.61 31.23
C ASN A 680 -4.98 -7.77 30.22
N GLU A 681 -3.87 -8.48 30.10
CA GLU A 681 -3.75 -9.64 29.20
C GLU A 681 -4.45 -10.90 29.71
N GLU A 682 -4.69 -11.01 31.02
CA GLU A 682 -5.39 -12.15 31.64
C GLU A 682 -6.86 -12.15 31.27
N HIS A 683 -7.48 -10.96 31.23
CA HIS A 683 -8.87 -10.83 30.80
C HIS A 683 -9.05 -11.13 29.31
N GLN A 684 -8.08 -10.75 28.47
CA GLN A 684 -8.08 -11.13 27.05
C GLN A 684 -7.94 -12.65 26.90
N GLU A 685 -6.94 -13.25 27.56
CA GLU A 685 -6.72 -14.70 27.55
C GLU A 685 -7.99 -15.46 27.94
N ARG A 686 -8.65 -15.02 29.01
CA ARG A 686 -9.90 -15.61 29.50
C ARG A 686 -10.98 -15.61 28.42
N CYS A 687 -11.18 -14.51 27.70
CA CYS A 687 -12.15 -14.47 26.60
C CYS A 687 -11.78 -15.42 25.46
N TYR A 688 -10.51 -15.47 25.05
CA TYR A 688 -10.05 -16.40 24.01
C TYR A 688 -10.35 -17.85 24.38
N ARG A 689 -10.03 -18.24 25.62
CA ARG A 689 -10.29 -19.59 26.13
C ARG A 689 -11.78 -19.93 26.11
N ILE A 690 -12.66 -19.04 26.58
CA ILE A 690 -14.12 -19.26 26.57
C ILE A 690 -14.66 -19.51 25.16
N ILE A 691 -14.21 -18.72 24.18
CA ILE A 691 -14.62 -18.88 22.78
C ILE A 691 -14.11 -20.19 22.20
N PHE A 692 -12.83 -20.53 22.41
CA PHE A 692 -12.26 -21.76 21.91
C PHE A 692 -12.93 -23.00 22.50
N GLU A 693 -13.12 -23.05 23.82
CA GLU A 693 -13.84 -24.13 24.51
C GLU A 693 -15.27 -24.27 23.97
N GLY A 694 -15.98 -23.17 23.78
CA GLY A 694 -17.35 -23.20 23.29
C GLY A 694 -17.49 -23.59 21.81
N LEU A 695 -16.45 -23.39 21.00
CA LEU A 695 -16.44 -23.78 19.58
C LEU A 695 -15.81 -25.15 19.31
N GLN A 696 -15.29 -25.81 20.35
CA GLN A 696 -14.80 -27.18 20.25
C GLN A 696 -15.92 -28.11 19.75
N ASP A 697 -15.61 -28.94 18.76
CA ASP A 697 -16.52 -29.94 18.16
C ASP A 697 -17.81 -29.37 17.52
N VAL A 698 -17.86 -28.06 17.26
CA VAL A 698 -18.99 -27.42 16.58
C VAL A 698 -18.90 -27.60 15.06
N SER A 699 -19.65 -28.55 14.52
CA SER A 699 -19.55 -29.00 13.11
C SER A 699 -19.88 -27.94 12.06
N TRP A 700 -20.75 -26.97 12.38
CA TRP A 700 -21.09 -25.87 11.47
C TRP A 700 -20.03 -24.78 11.40
N CYS A 701 -19.13 -24.72 12.39
CA CYS A 701 -18.02 -23.76 12.43
C CYS A 701 -16.86 -24.30 11.57
N LYS A 702 -16.42 -23.49 10.61
CA LYS A 702 -15.24 -23.75 9.78
C LYS A 702 -14.10 -22.79 10.11
N GLY A 703 -14.07 -22.31 11.34
CA GLY A 703 -12.91 -21.65 11.91
C GLY A 703 -13.11 -20.17 12.22
N ILE A 704 -12.01 -19.56 12.61
CA ILE A 704 -11.93 -18.21 13.17
C ILE A 704 -10.78 -17.46 12.50
N LEU A 705 -11.08 -16.24 12.10
CA LEU A 705 -10.11 -15.21 11.75
C LEU A 705 -10.14 -14.16 12.87
N TRP A 706 -9.28 -14.32 13.86
CA TRP A 706 -9.26 -13.43 15.03
C TRP A 706 -8.90 -12.00 14.61
N TRP A 707 -9.64 -11.01 15.12
CA TRP A 707 -9.24 -9.61 15.06
C TRP A 707 -8.27 -9.34 16.21
N LYS A 708 -7.01 -9.01 15.97
CA LYS A 708 -6.26 -8.97 14.70
C LYS A 708 -4.78 -9.25 14.94
N PHE A 709 -4.01 -9.54 13.90
CA PHE A 709 -2.55 -9.70 13.99
C PHE A 709 -1.84 -8.61 13.17
N PRO A 710 -0.87 -7.86 13.73
CA PRO A 710 -0.24 -6.72 13.06
C PRO A 710 0.76 -7.17 11.97
N SER A 711 1.00 -6.30 10.99
CA SER A 711 2.01 -6.49 9.93
C SER A 711 3.47 -6.44 10.41
N PHE A 712 3.72 -6.20 11.69
CA PHE A 712 5.04 -6.26 12.31
C PHE A 712 4.91 -6.56 13.81
N LEU A 713 5.86 -7.29 14.38
CA LEU A 713 5.75 -7.88 15.72
C LEU A 713 5.90 -6.86 16.85
N GLU A 714 6.59 -5.74 16.61
CA GLU A 714 6.85 -4.71 17.62
C GLU A 714 5.71 -3.68 17.77
N TYR A 715 4.58 -3.91 17.10
CA TYR A 715 3.41 -3.03 17.14
C TYR A 715 2.99 -2.69 18.58
N ARG A 716 2.92 -1.38 18.88
CA ARG A 716 2.60 -0.78 20.20
C ARG A 716 3.49 -1.23 21.39
N GLY A 717 4.60 -1.93 21.16
CA GLY A 717 5.55 -2.32 22.21
C GLY A 717 5.02 -3.40 23.18
N ILE A 718 5.59 -3.45 24.39
CA ILE A 718 5.41 -4.58 25.33
C ILE A 718 4.02 -4.56 25.99
N LYS A 719 3.59 -3.44 26.58
CA LYS A 719 2.26 -3.29 27.19
C LYS A 719 1.22 -2.87 26.16
N ASN A 720 1.09 -3.68 25.13
CA ASN A 720 0.19 -3.44 24.01
C ASN A 720 -1.24 -3.79 24.46
N ASP A 721 -2.13 -2.80 24.55
CA ASP A 721 -3.55 -2.94 24.94
C ASP A 721 -4.50 -3.27 23.77
N ALA A 722 -3.97 -3.40 22.56
CA ALA A 722 -4.75 -3.69 21.37
C ALA A 722 -5.21 -5.16 21.33
N PHE A 723 -5.99 -5.48 20.29
CA PHE A 723 -6.59 -6.78 20.04
C PHE A 723 -5.61 -7.94 19.83
N THR A 724 -4.39 -7.68 19.38
CA THR A 724 -3.45 -8.75 19.04
C THR A 724 -3.11 -9.61 20.25
N PRO A 725 -3.03 -10.96 20.10
CA PRO A 725 -2.52 -11.82 21.16
C PRO A 725 -0.98 -11.86 21.19
N ASN A 726 -0.29 -11.32 20.18
CA ASN A 726 1.16 -11.41 20.04
C ASN A 726 1.88 -10.90 21.29
N ASN A 727 2.82 -11.69 21.81
CA ASN A 727 3.61 -11.43 23.03
C ASN A 727 2.75 -11.22 24.29
N LYS A 728 1.58 -11.86 24.38
CA LYS A 728 0.66 -11.82 25.55
C LYS A 728 0.23 -13.22 25.96
N LYS A 729 -0.41 -13.34 27.14
CA LYS A 729 -0.97 -14.61 27.63
C LYS A 729 -1.91 -15.31 26.63
N ALA A 730 -2.72 -14.55 25.90
CA ALA A 730 -3.60 -15.09 24.86
C ALA A 730 -2.85 -15.80 23.71
N GLU A 731 -1.56 -15.50 23.48
CA GLU A 731 -0.74 -16.20 22.48
C GLU A 731 -0.61 -17.69 22.78
N ALA A 732 -0.38 -18.03 24.05
CA ALA A 732 -0.23 -19.41 24.49
C ALA A 732 -1.54 -20.18 24.29
N THR A 733 -2.67 -19.56 24.64
CA THR A 733 -4.01 -20.12 24.42
C THR A 733 -4.27 -20.34 22.93
N VAL A 734 -4.01 -19.35 22.07
CA VAL A 734 -4.09 -19.53 20.60
C VAL A 734 -3.26 -20.72 20.14
N LYS A 735 -1.98 -20.79 20.56
CA LYS A 735 -1.08 -21.85 20.13
C LYS A 735 -1.56 -23.23 20.55
N GLU A 736 -2.04 -23.37 21.78
CA GLU A 736 -2.62 -24.62 22.28
C GLU A 736 -3.79 -25.08 21.40
N TRP A 737 -4.72 -24.18 21.08
CA TRP A 737 -5.94 -24.51 20.33
C TRP A 737 -5.71 -24.68 18.84
N PHE A 738 -4.78 -23.95 18.25
CA PHE A 738 -4.47 -24.07 16.82
C PHE A 738 -3.67 -25.34 16.51
N LEU A 739 -2.91 -25.88 17.47
CA LEU A 739 -2.16 -27.12 17.31
C LEU A 739 -2.98 -28.40 17.56
N LYS A 740 -4.14 -28.30 18.22
CA LYS A 740 -5.17 -29.36 18.26
C LYS A 740 -5.83 -29.50 16.89
#